data_AF-A0A9X2B2A0-F1
#
_entry.id   AF-A0A9X2B2A0-F1
#
_cell.length_a   1.000
_cell.length_b   1.000
_cell.length_c   1.000
_cell.angle_alpha   90.00
_cell.angle_beta   90.00
_cell.angle_gamma   90.00
#
_symmetry.space_group_name_H-M   'P 1'
#
loop_
_entity.id
_entity.type
_entity.pdbx_description
1 polymer ?
#
loop_
_entity_poly.entity_id
_entity_poly.type
_entity_poly.pdbx_seq_one_letter_code
_entity_poly.pdbx_strand_id
1 'polypeptide(L)'
;MSVPKVVTWCGKGLLTVLMVAGCLQMPGKAAAQPVDHIRVGMFMDLGSTYKSTTAAVTLSSGQGLNVGFNTAAGHSSLITLGAGEEARFSVDSYRVKVLETTDLSAATNAYKKLAATADKPILFAAPTSGGQIYQLYTGYYANEQTASTAASRVAKTVSAFLNGQTPAVKGSKHLTAGSYASEAQAASAASSIEAAGFDSMVALEQTPDGNSRYAVYVGEAANDSELAALRSSVSAKLPQLSLAEADSSLPAYIIRQDVSTGQAVKHYQLSGQDAKGWVESGSDIKVTERSGRSYRGAMEISSLNGQLALVNELPFEQYLYAVVGGEVPSSWPAEALKAQAVAARSYAEFQTGQSSKFKIADVVDTTLSQAYYGVSSESPSVVQAVDATQSEVILKDGKVVEAVFSSNAGGASADPSEVWNSGGDTFASVPSEGDAAAVKGQKMWYHVLLPSGVTGYVREDNVKETGTYTGAGLTKVTVTAKDTNVRPLPQIQSDVSPVGKMNPGETAVVLEKVQESSTYSWIRGPYSSADLVKSLQGKTATPAPSSIKTLEVTKRGPSGRATEIKANGQILDVKYPDLYRSAMNGLPSTLFDIVQTGSYTVLSANGTTSKITGSSSTTVLSASGQSTVQGSGTVVMNGEQNARSIDTGDGFMFIGRGNGHGLGLSQWGAKGMADAGYGYQDILKHYYQDVTITKE
;
A
#
# COMPACT_ATOMS: atom_id res chain seq x y z
N MET A 1 47.85 43.20 -13.02
CA MET A 1 49.09 43.69 -12.39
C MET A 1 49.04 43.29 -10.93
N SER A 2 49.99 42.45 -10.56
CA SER A 2 50.05 41.71 -9.30
C SER A 2 50.84 42.51 -8.25
N VAL A 3 50.42 42.44 -6.99
CA VAL A 3 51.32 42.62 -5.84
C VAL A 3 51.04 41.48 -4.83
N PRO A 4 52.07 40.87 -4.22
CA PRO A 4 51.98 39.53 -3.62
C PRO A 4 52.12 39.47 -2.07
N LYS A 5 51.62 38.36 -1.53
CA LYS A 5 52.04 37.51 -0.38
C LYS A 5 52.86 38.10 0.78
N VAL A 6 52.44 37.80 2.03
CA VAL A 6 53.29 37.19 3.09
C VAL A 6 52.43 36.28 4.01
N VAL A 7 53.03 35.15 4.37
CA VAL A 7 52.57 34.07 5.28
C VAL A 7 53.06 34.34 6.70
N THR A 8 52.30 33.99 7.75
CA THR A 8 52.85 33.42 9.01
C THR A 8 51.76 32.84 9.91
N TRP A 9 52.19 31.96 10.82
CA TRP A 9 51.49 30.84 11.43
C TRP A 9 51.34 31.04 12.96
N CYS A 10 50.38 30.32 13.55
CA CYS A 10 50.33 29.81 14.94
C CYS A 10 49.81 30.72 16.08
N GLY A 11 48.92 30.14 16.90
CA GLY A 11 48.61 30.62 18.25
C GLY A 11 47.23 30.22 18.80
N LYS A 12 47.13 29.04 19.43
CA LYS A 12 46.01 28.67 20.32
C LYS A 12 46.01 29.56 21.57
N GLY A 13 44.82 29.93 22.08
CA GLY A 13 44.65 30.51 23.40
C GLY A 13 43.19 30.51 23.85
N LEU A 14 42.90 29.75 24.91
CA LEU A 14 41.65 29.71 25.66
C LEU A 14 41.20 31.10 26.12
N LEU A 15 39.89 31.35 26.21
CA LEU A 15 39.34 32.11 27.34
C LEU A 15 37.93 31.66 27.71
N THR A 16 37.81 31.24 28.95
CA THR A 16 36.62 30.87 29.71
C THR A 16 35.74 32.09 30.01
N VAL A 17 34.41 31.97 29.92
CA VAL A 17 33.47 32.99 30.44
C VAL A 17 32.46 32.34 31.39
N LEU A 18 32.33 32.99 32.55
CA LEU A 18 31.58 32.62 33.75
C LEU A 18 30.11 32.25 33.51
N MET A 19 29.65 31.22 34.21
CA MET A 19 28.23 30.97 34.48
C MET A 19 27.72 31.89 35.59
N VAL A 20 26.63 32.61 35.33
CA VAL A 20 25.77 33.21 36.35
C VAL A 20 24.49 32.38 36.40
N ALA A 21 24.22 31.82 37.56
CA ALA A 21 23.00 31.08 37.87
C ALA A 21 21.82 32.04 37.99
N GLY A 22 20.85 31.93 37.08
CA GLY A 22 19.51 32.48 37.20
C GLY A 22 18.51 31.34 37.06
N CYS A 23 17.73 31.09 38.12
CA CYS A 23 16.65 30.11 38.12
C CYS A 23 15.57 30.52 37.10
N LEU A 24 15.66 29.97 35.90
CA LEU A 24 14.54 29.88 34.96
C LEU A 24 13.87 28.54 35.22
N GLN A 25 12.72 28.57 35.91
CA GLN A 25 11.76 27.49 35.84
C GLN A 25 11.36 27.37 34.37
N MET A 26 11.90 26.36 33.68
CA MET A 26 11.41 26.00 32.36
C MET A 26 9.96 25.52 32.53
N PRO A 27 9.01 26.01 31.71
CA PRO A 27 7.68 25.42 31.69
C PRO A 27 7.84 23.94 31.35
N GLY A 28 7.31 23.07 32.22
CA GLY A 28 7.22 21.65 31.95
C GLY A 28 6.59 21.45 30.57
N LYS A 29 7.22 20.62 29.74
CA LYS A 29 6.63 20.20 28.46
C LYS A 29 5.24 19.66 28.75
N ALA A 30 4.23 20.24 28.11
CA ALA A 30 2.88 19.72 28.13
C ALA A 30 2.93 18.25 27.70
N ALA A 31 2.27 17.38 28.47
CA ALA A 31 1.94 16.03 28.03
C ALA A 31 1.23 16.12 26.68
N ALA A 32 1.47 15.14 25.79
CA ALA A 32 0.67 15.02 24.58
C ALA A 32 -0.81 15.03 24.97
N GLN A 33 -1.63 15.81 24.27
CA GLN A 33 -3.07 15.75 24.50
C GLN A 33 -3.57 14.43 23.88
N PRO A 34 -4.44 13.68 24.56
CA PRO A 34 -5.03 12.48 24.00
C PRO A 34 -5.64 12.77 22.62
N VAL A 35 -5.36 11.92 21.65
CA VAL A 35 -5.93 12.04 20.31
C VAL A 35 -7.33 11.42 20.35
N ASP A 36 -8.36 12.24 20.53
CA ASP A 36 -9.75 11.75 20.63
C ASP A 36 -10.27 11.17 19.30
N HIS A 37 -9.78 11.69 18.17
CA HIS A 37 -10.18 11.31 16.82
C HIS A 37 -8.97 11.10 15.92
N ILE A 38 -9.08 10.12 15.02
CA ILE A 38 -8.06 9.85 14.00
C ILE A 38 -8.64 10.06 12.60
N ARG A 39 -7.79 10.53 11.70
CA ARG A 39 -8.14 10.83 10.31
C ARG A 39 -7.38 9.89 9.37
N VAL A 40 -8.11 9.02 8.69
CA VAL A 40 -7.55 7.99 7.81
C VAL A 40 -7.77 8.34 6.35
N GLY A 41 -6.69 8.63 5.63
CA GLY A 41 -6.76 8.94 4.20
C GLY A 41 -7.00 7.69 3.35
N MET A 42 -8.09 7.69 2.57
CA MET A 42 -8.51 6.54 1.76
C MET A 42 -8.22 6.75 0.28
N PHE A 43 -8.60 7.90 -0.27
CA PHE A 43 -8.27 8.33 -1.62
C PHE A 43 -7.57 9.69 -1.53
N MET A 44 -6.32 9.78 -1.96
CA MET A 44 -5.50 11.00 -2.01
C MET A 44 -4.36 10.83 -3.02
N ASP A 45 -3.91 11.92 -3.64
CA ASP A 45 -2.66 11.97 -4.42
C ASP A 45 -1.60 12.82 -3.70
N LEU A 46 -0.66 12.15 -3.06
CA LEU A 46 0.54 12.71 -2.42
C LEU A 46 1.81 12.32 -3.18
N GLY A 47 1.71 11.95 -4.47
CA GLY A 47 2.84 11.54 -5.28
C GLY A 47 3.43 10.20 -4.82
N SER A 48 4.75 10.15 -4.60
CA SER A 48 5.44 8.93 -4.17
C SER A 48 5.16 8.54 -2.72
N THR A 49 4.63 9.45 -1.89
CA THR A 49 4.30 9.16 -0.49
C THR A 49 3.08 8.28 -0.38
N TYR A 50 1.99 8.62 -1.07
CA TYR A 50 0.77 7.83 -1.13
C TYR A 50 -0.04 8.24 -2.37
N LYS A 51 -0.51 7.26 -3.14
CA LYS A 51 -1.32 7.52 -4.34
C LYS A 51 -2.39 6.45 -4.50
N SER A 52 -3.61 6.78 -4.09
CA SER A 52 -4.81 6.02 -4.38
C SER A 52 -5.88 7.02 -4.78
N THR A 53 -6.42 6.93 -5.99
CA THR A 53 -7.27 8.01 -6.52
C THR A 53 -8.48 7.45 -7.27
N THR A 54 -9.60 8.14 -7.14
CA THR A 54 -10.84 7.90 -7.89
C THR A 54 -11.41 9.25 -8.35
N ALA A 55 -12.31 9.25 -9.35
CA ALA A 55 -12.95 10.48 -9.82
C ALA A 55 -14.12 10.91 -8.94
N ALA A 56 -14.82 9.94 -8.37
CA ALA A 56 -15.92 10.11 -7.46
C ALA A 56 -15.97 8.92 -6.48
N VAL A 57 -16.66 9.11 -5.37
CA VAL A 57 -17.00 8.04 -4.41
C VAL A 57 -18.51 7.93 -4.28
N THR A 58 -19.01 6.71 -4.10
CA THR A 58 -20.41 6.40 -3.87
C THR A 58 -20.57 5.97 -2.43
N LEU A 59 -21.39 6.72 -1.68
CA LEU A 59 -21.62 6.53 -0.26
C LEU A 59 -23.07 6.16 0.00
N SER A 60 -23.29 5.26 0.96
CA SER A 60 -24.60 4.91 1.48
C SER A 60 -24.50 4.41 2.92
N SER A 61 -25.63 4.36 3.62
CA SER A 61 -25.72 3.85 4.99
C SER A 61 -27.07 3.19 5.25
N GLY A 62 -27.08 2.18 6.12
CA GLY A 62 -28.31 1.53 6.60
C GLY A 62 -29.23 2.45 7.42
N GLN A 63 -28.74 3.58 7.94
CA GLN A 63 -29.53 4.57 8.68
C GLN A 63 -29.68 5.91 7.92
N GLY A 64 -29.26 5.95 6.66
CA GLY A 64 -29.24 7.18 5.86
C GLY A 64 -28.01 8.04 6.14
N LEU A 65 -27.86 9.10 5.35
CA LEU A 65 -26.71 10.00 5.40
C LEU A 65 -27.16 11.43 5.65
N ASN A 66 -26.38 12.16 6.44
CA ASN A 66 -26.45 13.61 6.56
C ASN A 66 -25.19 14.19 5.93
N VAL A 67 -25.35 15.15 5.03
CA VAL A 67 -24.24 15.80 4.33
C VAL A 67 -24.29 17.30 4.59
N GLY A 68 -23.15 17.88 4.88
CA GLY A 68 -23.01 19.32 5.02
C GLY A 68 -21.56 19.76 5.17
N PHE A 69 -21.37 20.88 5.84
CA PHE A 69 -20.08 21.54 6.02
C PHE A 69 -19.82 21.79 7.50
N ASN A 70 -18.58 22.12 7.83
CA ASN A 70 -18.26 22.49 9.20
C ASN A 70 -18.85 23.87 9.57
N THR A 71 -19.36 23.99 10.79
CA THR A 71 -19.89 25.23 11.37
C THR A 71 -19.37 25.40 12.79
N ALA A 72 -19.60 26.58 13.39
CA ALA A 72 -19.28 26.81 14.80
C ALA A 72 -20.01 25.84 15.76
N ALA A 73 -21.11 25.21 15.32
CA ALA A 73 -21.90 24.26 16.10
C ALA A 73 -21.60 22.78 15.77
N GLY A 74 -20.57 22.49 14.96
CA GLY A 74 -20.27 21.17 14.41
C GLY A 74 -20.66 21.06 12.93
N HIS A 75 -20.84 19.85 12.41
CA HIS A 75 -21.25 19.66 11.02
C HIS A 75 -22.72 20.04 10.81
N SER A 76 -22.99 20.84 9.78
CA SER A 76 -24.36 21.10 9.33
C SER A 76 -24.94 19.85 8.65
N SER A 77 -26.26 19.72 8.70
CA SER A 77 -27.00 18.75 7.88
C SER A 77 -27.81 19.51 6.84
N LEU A 78 -27.24 19.67 5.65
CA LEU A 78 -27.84 20.41 4.54
C LEU A 78 -28.59 19.51 3.57
N ILE A 79 -28.12 18.27 3.42
CA ILE A 79 -28.72 17.24 2.57
C ILE A 79 -28.92 16.00 3.43
N THR A 80 -30.12 15.45 3.42
CA THR A 80 -30.44 14.19 4.09
C THR A 80 -30.83 13.15 3.05
N LEU A 81 -30.19 11.98 3.11
CA LEU A 81 -30.46 10.83 2.27
C LEU A 81 -31.05 9.71 3.13
N GLY A 82 -32.04 9.01 2.58
CA GLY A 82 -32.73 7.93 3.27
C GLY A 82 -31.86 6.69 3.49
N ALA A 83 -32.36 5.76 4.32
CA ALA A 83 -31.71 4.47 4.54
C ALA A 83 -31.51 3.70 3.23
N GLY A 84 -30.27 3.28 2.96
CA GLY A 84 -29.86 2.58 1.75
C GLY A 84 -29.80 3.45 0.50
N GLU A 85 -30.15 4.73 0.58
CA GLU A 85 -30.01 5.66 -0.54
C GLU A 85 -28.53 5.92 -0.82
N GLU A 86 -28.14 5.74 -2.07
CA GLU A 86 -26.78 6.03 -2.53
C GLU A 86 -26.69 7.47 -3.04
N ALA A 87 -25.57 8.12 -2.74
CA ALA A 87 -25.18 9.35 -3.40
C ALA A 87 -23.72 9.31 -3.82
N ARG A 88 -23.39 10.05 -4.88
CA ARG A 88 -22.03 10.18 -5.38
C ARG A 88 -21.44 11.53 -5.02
N PHE A 89 -20.14 11.55 -4.76
CA PHE A 89 -19.41 12.73 -4.36
C PHE A 89 -18.14 12.88 -5.18
N SER A 90 -17.90 14.08 -5.66
CA SER A 90 -16.64 14.48 -6.28
C SER A 90 -16.27 15.90 -5.88
N VAL A 91 -15.21 16.45 -6.48
CA VAL A 91 -14.82 17.85 -6.33
C VAL A 91 -15.02 18.59 -7.64
N ASP A 92 -15.38 19.86 -7.59
CA ASP A 92 -15.45 20.72 -8.75
C ASP A 92 -14.04 21.25 -9.09
N SER A 93 -13.35 20.54 -9.98
CA SER A 93 -11.99 20.88 -10.43
C SER A 93 -11.82 20.73 -11.94
N TYR A 94 -10.58 20.83 -12.43
CA TYR A 94 -10.31 20.71 -13.86
C TYR A 94 -10.71 19.34 -14.39
N ARG A 95 -11.47 19.35 -15.49
CA ARG A 95 -12.04 18.17 -16.14
C ARG A 95 -12.05 18.38 -17.65
N VAL A 96 -12.33 17.32 -18.40
CA VAL A 96 -12.55 17.42 -19.84
C VAL A 96 -13.97 16.97 -20.13
N LYS A 97 -14.79 17.87 -20.67
CA LYS A 97 -16.08 17.53 -21.30
C LYS A 97 -15.76 16.88 -22.63
N VAL A 98 -16.00 15.59 -22.74
CA VAL A 98 -15.60 14.74 -23.87
C VAL A 98 -16.58 14.88 -25.02
N LEU A 99 -17.86 14.69 -24.72
CA LEU A 99 -18.96 14.79 -25.67
C LEU A 99 -20.27 15.02 -24.91
N GLU A 100 -21.26 15.49 -25.65
CA GLU A 100 -22.66 15.56 -25.24
C GLU A 100 -23.53 14.90 -26.30
N THR A 101 -24.49 14.08 -25.89
CA THR A 101 -25.36 13.36 -26.82
C THR A 101 -26.69 13.01 -26.19
N THR A 102 -27.76 12.92 -26.98
CA THR A 102 -29.05 12.38 -26.53
C THR A 102 -29.09 10.85 -26.60
N ASP A 103 -28.09 10.22 -27.24
CA ASP A 103 -27.96 8.77 -27.34
C ASP A 103 -27.18 8.19 -26.15
N LEU A 104 -27.91 7.61 -25.19
CA LEU A 104 -27.34 6.94 -24.02
C LEU A 104 -26.39 5.78 -24.41
N SER A 105 -26.67 5.07 -25.51
CA SER A 105 -25.83 3.95 -25.94
C SER A 105 -24.48 4.44 -26.44
N ALA A 106 -24.46 5.51 -27.24
CA ALA A 106 -23.23 6.16 -27.68
C ALA A 106 -22.41 6.67 -26.48
N ALA A 107 -23.06 7.37 -25.54
CA ALA A 107 -22.42 7.86 -24.33
C ALA A 107 -21.82 6.73 -23.46
N THR A 108 -22.59 5.66 -23.23
CA THR A 108 -22.17 4.51 -22.43
C THR A 108 -21.01 3.75 -23.09
N ASN A 109 -21.00 3.63 -24.42
CA ASN A 109 -19.92 2.96 -25.14
C ASN A 109 -18.62 3.80 -25.12
N ALA A 110 -18.73 5.13 -25.25
CA ALA A 110 -17.59 6.03 -25.08
C ALA A 110 -17.06 5.99 -23.64
N TYR A 111 -17.95 5.99 -22.63
CA TYR A 111 -17.61 5.80 -21.22
C TYR A 111 -16.80 4.52 -21.01
N LYS A 112 -17.28 3.37 -21.51
CA LYS A 112 -16.59 2.07 -21.36
C LYS A 112 -15.18 2.09 -21.96
N LYS A 113 -14.97 2.77 -23.10
CA LYS A 113 -13.61 2.90 -23.67
C LYS A 113 -12.68 3.71 -22.78
N LEU A 114 -13.18 4.77 -22.15
CA LEU A 114 -12.39 5.62 -21.25
C LEU A 114 -12.20 4.98 -19.86
N ALA A 115 -13.13 4.15 -19.41
CA ALA A 115 -12.99 3.41 -18.17
C ALA A 115 -11.84 2.40 -18.21
N ALA A 116 -11.42 1.98 -19.42
CA ALA A 116 -10.24 1.16 -19.63
C ALA A 116 -8.92 1.96 -19.67
N THR A 117 -8.96 3.28 -19.50
CA THR A 117 -7.79 4.15 -19.43
C THR A 117 -7.63 4.77 -18.03
N ALA A 118 -6.55 5.54 -17.84
CA ALA A 118 -6.33 6.28 -16.60
C ALA A 118 -7.17 7.58 -16.49
N ASP A 119 -8.07 7.86 -17.45
CA ASP A 119 -8.77 9.15 -17.56
C ASP A 119 -10.04 9.23 -16.69
N LYS A 120 -10.43 8.14 -16.00
CA LYS A 120 -11.50 8.08 -14.98
C LYS A 120 -12.80 8.82 -15.39
N PRO A 121 -13.61 8.24 -16.30
CA PRO A 121 -14.78 8.93 -16.82
C PRO A 121 -15.93 9.04 -15.81
N ILE A 122 -16.73 10.09 -15.97
CA ILE A 122 -18.03 10.29 -15.28
C ILE A 122 -19.07 10.64 -16.35
N LEU A 123 -20.27 10.09 -16.24
CA LEU A 123 -21.39 10.36 -17.13
C LEU A 123 -22.54 11.02 -16.36
N PHE A 124 -22.84 12.26 -16.71
CA PHE A 124 -23.98 12.99 -16.19
C PHE A 124 -25.15 12.96 -17.18
N ALA A 125 -26.35 13.09 -16.64
CA ALA A 125 -27.57 13.22 -17.42
C ALA A 125 -28.27 14.53 -17.02
N ALA A 126 -28.35 15.49 -17.93
CA ALA A 126 -28.96 16.79 -17.71
C ALA A 126 -30.32 16.89 -18.43
N PRO A 127 -31.35 17.47 -17.79
CA PRO A 127 -32.62 17.72 -18.47
C PRO A 127 -32.44 18.75 -19.58
N THR A 128 -33.29 18.66 -20.61
CA THR A 128 -33.37 19.62 -21.70
C THR A 128 -34.83 19.78 -22.12
N SER A 129 -35.15 20.83 -22.88
CA SER A 129 -36.51 21.01 -23.46
C SER A 129 -36.93 19.85 -24.38
N GLY A 130 -35.98 19.09 -24.93
CA GLY A 130 -36.21 17.95 -25.83
C GLY A 130 -36.05 16.57 -25.19
N GLY A 131 -35.93 16.47 -23.86
CA GLY A 131 -35.67 15.21 -23.15
C GLY A 131 -34.42 15.30 -22.28
N GLN A 132 -33.49 14.36 -22.43
CA GLN A 132 -32.27 14.30 -21.64
C GLN A 132 -31.03 14.32 -22.52
N ILE A 133 -30.00 15.05 -22.09
CA ILE A 133 -28.68 15.04 -22.71
C ILE A 133 -27.68 14.38 -21.76
N TYR A 134 -26.85 13.51 -22.32
CA TYR A 134 -25.80 12.81 -21.60
C TYR A 134 -24.46 13.50 -21.84
N GLN A 135 -23.83 13.95 -20.76
CA GLN A 135 -22.59 14.71 -20.77
C GLN A 135 -21.47 13.83 -20.22
N LEU A 136 -20.56 13.40 -21.09
CA LEU A 136 -19.43 12.54 -20.71
C LEU A 136 -18.23 13.40 -20.34
N TYR A 137 -17.70 13.18 -19.15
CA TYR A 137 -16.50 13.85 -18.65
C TYR A 137 -15.38 12.86 -18.35
N THR A 138 -14.15 13.37 -18.24
CA THR A 138 -12.98 12.66 -17.67
C THR A 138 -12.24 13.57 -16.70
N GLY A 139 -11.46 12.96 -15.81
CA GLY A 139 -10.73 13.64 -14.74
C GLY A 139 -11.18 13.19 -13.35
N TYR A 140 -10.98 13.97 -12.30
CA TYR A 140 -10.42 15.32 -12.26
C TYR A 140 -8.89 15.36 -12.43
N TYR A 141 -8.41 16.45 -13.02
CA TYR A 141 -7.01 16.74 -13.30
C TYR A 141 -6.49 17.84 -12.38
N ALA A 142 -5.20 17.80 -12.06
CA ALA A 142 -4.61 18.69 -11.07
C ALA A 142 -4.61 20.17 -11.50
N ASN A 143 -4.54 20.44 -12.80
CA ASN A 143 -4.51 21.79 -13.37
C ASN A 143 -4.95 21.80 -14.85
N GLU A 144 -5.16 22.99 -15.39
CA GLU A 144 -5.58 23.23 -16.78
C GLU A 144 -4.66 22.55 -17.81
N GLN A 145 -3.33 22.61 -17.62
CA GLN A 145 -2.37 22.01 -18.54
C GLN A 145 -2.50 20.48 -18.62
N THR A 146 -2.68 19.83 -17.47
CA THR A 146 -2.90 18.38 -17.40
C THR A 146 -4.24 17.98 -18.03
N ALA A 147 -5.29 18.80 -17.86
CA ALA A 147 -6.57 18.60 -18.51
C ALA A 147 -6.48 18.77 -20.04
N SER A 148 -5.76 19.78 -20.53
CA SER A 148 -5.53 20.02 -21.96
C SER A 148 -4.80 18.86 -22.64
N THR A 149 -3.77 18.32 -21.97
CA THR A 149 -3.05 17.12 -22.43
C THR A 149 -3.99 15.91 -22.48
N ALA A 150 -4.85 15.76 -21.46
CA ALA A 150 -5.82 14.68 -21.43
C ALA A 150 -6.90 14.83 -22.51
N ALA A 151 -7.37 16.04 -22.81
CA ALA A 151 -8.35 16.29 -23.87
C ALA A 151 -7.89 15.74 -25.23
N SER A 152 -6.61 15.95 -25.56
CA SER A 152 -6.00 15.40 -26.78
C SER A 152 -5.97 13.87 -26.79
N ARG A 153 -5.60 13.26 -25.66
CA ARG A 153 -5.57 11.79 -25.51
C ARG A 153 -6.97 11.20 -25.61
N VAL A 154 -7.94 11.77 -24.90
CA VAL A 154 -9.33 11.32 -24.86
C VAL A 154 -9.98 11.45 -26.24
N ALA A 155 -9.75 12.54 -26.97
CA ALA A 155 -10.24 12.72 -28.34
C ALA A 155 -9.81 11.56 -29.25
N LYS A 156 -8.55 11.11 -29.13
CA LYS A 156 -8.04 9.97 -29.89
C LYS A 156 -8.72 8.66 -29.48
N THR A 157 -8.92 8.44 -28.18
CA THR A 157 -9.52 7.20 -27.64
C THR A 157 -10.98 7.01 -28.08
N VAL A 158 -11.76 8.10 -28.12
CA VAL A 158 -13.21 8.05 -28.41
C VAL A 158 -13.60 8.67 -29.75
N SER A 159 -12.67 8.82 -30.69
CA SER A 159 -12.87 9.49 -31.98
C SER A 159 -14.13 9.04 -32.74
N ALA A 160 -14.46 7.76 -32.67
CA ALA A 160 -15.65 7.17 -33.30
C ALA A 160 -16.99 7.64 -32.72
N PHE A 161 -17.01 8.28 -31.54
CA PHE A 161 -18.22 8.72 -30.83
C PHE A 161 -18.40 10.23 -30.83
N LEU A 162 -17.38 11.00 -31.23
CA LEU A 162 -17.40 12.46 -31.07
C LEU A 162 -18.40 13.17 -31.98
N ASN A 163 -18.78 12.59 -33.13
CA ASN A 163 -19.72 13.19 -34.09
C ASN A 163 -19.39 14.66 -34.42
N GLY A 164 -18.11 14.97 -34.61
CA GLY A 164 -17.61 16.33 -34.91
C GLY A 164 -17.37 17.22 -33.68
N GLN A 165 -17.65 16.74 -32.47
CA GLN A 165 -17.33 17.45 -31.23
C GLN A 165 -15.83 17.38 -30.92
N THR A 166 -15.33 18.42 -30.25
CA THR A 166 -13.96 18.48 -29.75
C THR A 166 -14.01 18.45 -28.23
N PRO A 167 -13.33 17.50 -27.57
CA PRO A 167 -13.22 17.50 -26.12
C PRO A 167 -12.68 18.83 -25.60
N ALA A 168 -13.35 19.42 -24.61
CA ALA A 168 -13.07 20.75 -24.09
C ALA A 168 -12.66 20.70 -22.63
N VAL A 169 -11.62 21.45 -22.27
CA VAL A 169 -11.23 21.66 -20.87
C VAL A 169 -12.32 22.47 -20.18
N LYS A 170 -12.68 22.06 -18.96
CA LYS A 170 -13.63 22.73 -18.07
C LYS A 170 -12.99 22.88 -16.70
N GLY A 171 -13.42 23.87 -15.93
CA GLY A 171 -12.92 24.14 -14.59
C GLY A 171 -14.04 24.50 -13.61
N SER A 172 -13.62 25.06 -12.47
CA SER A 172 -14.46 25.40 -11.33
C SER A 172 -14.92 26.86 -11.30
N LYS A 173 -14.71 27.60 -12.40
CA LYS A 173 -15.18 28.99 -12.50
C LYS A 173 -16.59 29.02 -13.07
N HIS A 174 -17.50 29.57 -12.28
CA HIS A 174 -18.92 29.65 -12.58
C HIS A 174 -19.41 31.09 -12.50
N LEU A 175 -20.40 31.42 -13.33
CA LEU A 175 -21.28 32.56 -13.03
C LEU A 175 -22.40 32.08 -12.11
N THR A 176 -22.98 32.97 -11.31
CA THR A 176 -24.19 32.70 -10.55
C THR A 176 -25.34 33.57 -11.06
N ALA A 177 -26.52 32.96 -11.20
CA ALA A 177 -27.73 33.57 -11.73
C ALA A 177 -28.83 33.67 -10.65
N GLY A 178 -28.49 34.24 -9.49
CA GLY A 178 -29.42 34.50 -8.40
C GLY A 178 -29.44 33.43 -7.30
N SER A 179 -30.24 33.68 -6.27
CA SER A 179 -30.40 32.82 -5.11
C SER A 179 -31.88 32.48 -4.89
N TYR A 180 -32.15 31.28 -4.40
CA TYR A 180 -33.47 30.67 -4.34
C TYR A 180 -33.68 29.99 -2.99
N ALA A 181 -34.94 29.93 -2.55
CA ALA A 181 -35.31 29.34 -1.26
C ALA A 181 -35.40 27.80 -1.30
N SER A 182 -35.45 27.19 -2.49
CA SER A 182 -35.57 25.74 -2.64
C SER A 182 -34.90 25.22 -3.91
N GLU A 183 -34.52 23.94 -3.92
CA GLU A 183 -33.94 23.25 -5.08
C GLU A 183 -34.88 23.33 -6.29
N ALA A 184 -36.20 23.18 -6.09
CA ALA A 184 -37.18 23.23 -7.17
C ALA A 184 -37.24 24.59 -7.88
N GLN A 185 -37.13 25.69 -7.12
CA GLN A 185 -37.08 27.04 -7.69
C GLN A 185 -35.78 27.27 -8.47
N ALA A 186 -34.64 26.85 -7.91
CA ALA A 186 -33.35 26.94 -8.59
C ALA A 186 -33.33 26.07 -9.86
N ALA A 187 -33.86 24.85 -9.81
CA ALA A 187 -33.97 23.95 -10.95
C ALA A 187 -34.84 24.56 -12.07
N SER A 188 -35.96 25.21 -11.73
CA SER A 188 -36.80 25.87 -12.73
C SER A 188 -36.08 27.02 -13.43
N ALA A 189 -35.27 27.78 -12.70
CA ALA A 189 -34.44 28.84 -13.26
C ALA A 189 -33.28 28.29 -14.11
N ALA A 190 -32.60 27.24 -13.65
CA ALA A 190 -31.57 26.53 -14.39
C ALA A 190 -32.11 26.03 -15.75
N SER A 191 -33.28 25.37 -15.77
CA SER A 191 -33.89 24.90 -17.02
C SER A 191 -34.22 26.02 -18.02
N SER A 192 -34.48 27.25 -17.55
CA SER A 192 -34.68 28.41 -18.43
C SER A 192 -33.37 28.86 -19.10
N ILE A 193 -32.24 28.70 -18.41
CA ILE A 193 -30.90 28.99 -18.93
C ILE A 193 -30.45 27.90 -19.92
N GLU A 194 -30.71 26.64 -19.59
CA GLU A 194 -30.48 25.49 -20.47
C GLU A 194 -31.26 25.60 -21.78
N ALA A 195 -32.51 26.06 -21.73
CA ALA A 195 -33.34 26.29 -22.91
C ALA A 195 -32.74 27.34 -23.87
N ALA A 196 -31.87 28.24 -23.38
CA ALA A 196 -31.14 29.21 -24.19
C ALA A 196 -29.80 28.67 -24.75
N GLY A 197 -29.46 27.42 -24.40
CA GLY A 197 -28.27 26.70 -24.85
C GLY A 197 -27.03 26.94 -23.99
N PHE A 198 -27.19 27.24 -22.70
CA PHE A 198 -26.06 27.35 -21.77
C PHE A 198 -26.13 26.28 -20.70
N ASP A 199 -25.00 25.67 -20.37
CA ASP A 199 -24.88 24.78 -19.22
C ASP A 199 -25.27 25.53 -17.94
N SER A 200 -26.13 24.94 -17.12
CA SER A 200 -26.40 25.45 -15.78
C SER A 200 -26.62 24.32 -14.79
N MET A 201 -26.34 24.58 -13.51
CA MET A 201 -26.47 23.59 -12.45
C MET A 201 -27.04 24.25 -11.19
N VAL A 202 -27.83 23.51 -10.43
CA VAL A 202 -28.21 23.93 -9.08
C VAL A 202 -27.03 23.71 -8.14
N ALA A 203 -26.71 24.72 -7.33
CA ALA A 203 -25.72 24.64 -6.28
C ALA A 203 -26.38 24.93 -4.92
N LEU A 204 -25.96 24.24 -3.87
CA LEU A 204 -26.33 24.51 -2.48
C LEU A 204 -25.11 25.15 -1.79
N GLU A 205 -25.15 26.47 -1.60
CA GLU A 205 -24.08 27.26 -0.99
C GLU A 205 -24.30 27.35 0.52
N GLN A 206 -23.23 27.28 1.31
CA GLN A 206 -23.24 27.73 2.69
C GLN A 206 -22.84 29.20 2.77
N THR A 207 -23.69 30.01 3.41
CA THR A 207 -23.45 31.43 3.60
C THR A 207 -22.56 31.67 4.84
N PRO A 208 -21.87 32.82 4.94
CA PRO A 208 -20.93 33.10 6.04
C PRO A 208 -21.53 33.09 7.45
N ASP A 209 -22.85 33.26 7.55
CA ASP A 209 -23.62 33.16 8.80
C ASP A 209 -23.94 31.70 9.20
N GLY A 210 -23.50 30.72 8.41
CA GLY A 210 -23.71 29.28 8.64
C GLY A 210 -25.00 28.73 8.04
N ASN A 211 -25.86 29.59 7.47
CA ASN A 211 -27.08 29.17 6.77
C ASN A 211 -26.75 28.60 5.38
N SER A 212 -27.78 28.10 4.68
CA SER A 212 -27.64 27.62 3.30
C SER A 212 -28.64 28.27 2.36
N ARG A 213 -28.26 28.41 1.10
CA ARG A 213 -29.15 28.88 0.03
C ARG A 213 -28.92 28.10 -1.27
N TYR A 214 -29.96 27.97 -2.08
CA TYR A 214 -29.79 27.46 -3.43
C TYR A 214 -29.37 28.58 -4.37
N ALA A 215 -28.48 28.29 -5.30
CA ALA A 215 -28.04 29.16 -6.37
C ALA A 215 -28.08 28.41 -7.70
N VAL A 216 -28.02 29.15 -8.81
CA VAL A 216 -27.88 28.57 -10.15
C VAL A 216 -26.52 28.96 -10.70
N TYR A 217 -25.63 27.98 -10.81
CA TYR A 217 -24.32 28.14 -11.45
C TYR A 217 -24.48 28.01 -12.95
N VAL A 218 -23.79 28.86 -13.71
CA VAL A 218 -23.86 28.90 -15.18
C VAL A 218 -22.46 28.71 -15.76
N GLY A 219 -22.35 27.75 -16.68
CA GLY A 219 -21.13 27.30 -17.35
C GLY A 219 -20.12 26.63 -16.41
N GLU A 220 -18.96 26.25 -16.96
CA GLU A 220 -17.89 25.53 -16.26
C GLU A 220 -16.52 25.99 -16.80
N ALA A 221 -16.23 27.30 -16.68
CA ALA A 221 -15.06 27.91 -17.30
C ALA A 221 -13.75 27.40 -16.67
N ALA A 222 -12.72 27.20 -17.50
CA ALA A 222 -11.40 26.76 -17.04
C ALA A 222 -10.58 27.92 -16.44
N ASN A 223 -10.82 29.14 -16.92
CA ASN A 223 -10.04 30.33 -16.59
C ASN A 223 -10.90 31.61 -16.70
N ASP A 224 -10.35 32.75 -16.30
CA ASP A 224 -11.07 34.05 -16.29
C ASP A 224 -11.49 34.51 -17.68
N SER A 225 -10.69 34.19 -18.72
CA SER A 225 -11.00 34.56 -20.09
C SER A 225 -12.25 33.83 -20.60
N GLU A 226 -12.34 32.53 -20.34
CA GLU A 226 -13.54 31.74 -20.66
C GLU A 226 -14.75 32.20 -19.86
N LEU A 227 -14.58 32.55 -18.58
CA LEU A 227 -15.67 33.05 -17.73
C LEU A 227 -16.22 34.39 -18.26
N ALA A 228 -15.34 35.29 -18.67
CA ALA A 228 -15.73 36.57 -19.27
C ALA A 228 -16.46 36.36 -20.61
N ALA A 229 -15.96 35.47 -21.46
CA ALA A 229 -16.61 35.14 -22.74
C ALA A 229 -18.00 34.50 -22.54
N LEU A 230 -18.12 33.64 -21.53
CA LEU A 230 -19.41 33.08 -21.11
C LEU A 230 -20.37 34.18 -20.66
N ARG A 231 -19.93 35.10 -19.79
CA ARG A 231 -20.76 36.22 -19.32
C ARG A 231 -21.30 37.04 -20.49
N SER A 232 -20.44 37.42 -21.43
CA SER A 232 -20.86 38.17 -22.62
C SER A 232 -21.89 37.40 -23.45
N SER A 233 -21.70 36.09 -23.62
CA SER A 233 -22.62 35.25 -24.40
C SER A 233 -23.99 35.10 -23.73
N VAL A 234 -24.01 34.86 -22.42
CA VAL A 234 -25.26 34.72 -21.64
C VAL A 234 -26.00 36.05 -21.58
N SER A 235 -25.33 37.16 -21.26
CA SER A 235 -25.97 38.49 -21.22
C SER A 235 -26.56 38.92 -22.57
N ALA A 236 -25.96 38.49 -23.69
CA ALA A 236 -26.49 38.78 -25.02
C ALA A 236 -27.80 38.04 -25.32
N LYS A 237 -27.94 36.79 -24.88
CA LYS A 237 -29.15 35.97 -25.12
C LYS A 237 -30.21 36.11 -24.02
N LEU A 238 -29.79 36.37 -22.78
CA LEU A 238 -30.63 36.46 -21.59
C LEU A 238 -30.35 37.75 -20.82
N PRO A 239 -30.64 38.93 -21.39
CA PRO A 239 -30.32 40.23 -20.78
C PRO A 239 -31.07 40.49 -19.47
N GLN A 240 -32.13 39.74 -19.19
CA GLN A 240 -32.89 39.81 -17.95
C GLN A 240 -32.19 39.14 -16.75
N LEU A 241 -31.16 38.33 -16.99
CA LEU A 241 -30.44 37.66 -15.91
C LEU A 241 -29.38 38.59 -15.31
N SER A 242 -29.43 38.76 -13.99
CA SER A 242 -28.33 39.36 -13.24
C SER A 242 -27.27 38.28 -12.99
N LEU A 243 -26.13 38.42 -13.66
CA LEU A 243 -25.01 37.48 -13.56
C LEU A 243 -23.91 38.07 -12.68
N ALA A 244 -23.49 37.31 -11.67
CA ALA A 244 -22.25 37.57 -10.91
C ALA A 244 -21.27 36.42 -11.11
N GLU A 245 -20.01 36.58 -10.71
CA GLU A 245 -19.12 35.42 -10.51
C GLU A 245 -19.56 34.69 -9.24
N ALA A 246 -19.56 33.36 -9.26
CA ALA A 246 -19.81 32.57 -8.06
C ALA A 246 -18.70 32.84 -7.02
N ASP A 247 -19.07 33.08 -5.77
CA ASP A 247 -18.12 33.40 -4.72
C ASP A 247 -17.33 32.15 -4.34
N SER A 248 -16.08 32.07 -4.80
CA SER A 248 -15.24 30.91 -4.55
C SER A 248 -14.86 30.75 -3.07
N SER A 249 -15.11 31.73 -2.20
CA SER A 249 -14.89 31.58 -0.76
C SER A 249 -16.02 30.82 -0.05
N LEU A 250 -17.19 30.66 -0.68
CA LEU A 250 -18.30 29.91 -0.13
C LEU A 250 -18.18 28.43 -0.51
N PRO A 251 -18.22 27.49 0.46
CA PRO A 251 -18.31 26.09 0.13
C PRO A 251 -19.72 25.79 -0.41
N ALA A 252 -19.78 24.97 -1.46
CA ALA A 252 -21.02 24.62 -2.12
C ALA A 252 -21.04 23.18 -2.63
N TYR A 253 -22.24 22.60 -2.73
CA TYR A 253 -22.45 21.35 -3.46
C TYR A 253 -23.19 21.63 -4.75
N ILE A 254 -22.54 21.40 -5.89
CA ILE A 254 -23.19 21.40 -7.21
C ILE A 254 -23.92 20.07 -7.37
N ILE A 255 -25.23 20.13 -7.62
CA ILE A 255 -26.11 18.97 -7.69
C ILE A 255 -26.25 18.54 -9.16
N ARG A 256 -25.85 17.30 -9.45
CA ARG A 256 -25.94 16.66 -10.76
C ARG A 256 -26.69 15.33 -10.67
N GLN A 257 -27.13 14.81 -11.80
CA GLN A 257 -27.60 13.44 -11.93
C GLN A 257 -26.54 12.59 -12.63
N ASP A 258 -25.95 11.63 -11.93
CA ASP A 258 -24.93 10.71 -12.45
C ASP A 258 -25.59 9.41 -12.91
N VAL A 259 -25.18 8.91 -14.07
CA VAL A 259 -25.67 7.65 -14.66
C VAL A 259 -24.53 6.69 -15.02
N SER A 260 -23.33 6.93 -14.50
CA SER A 260 -22.12 6.14 -14.78
C SER A 260 -22.26 4.67 -14.36
N THR A 261 -23.08 4.38 -13.36
CA THR A 261 -23.36 3.02 -12.85
C THR A 261 -24.52 2.34 -13.58
N GLY A 262 -25.13 3.00 -14.59
CA GLY A 262 -26.32 2.52 -15.29
C GLY A 262 -27.63 2.83 -14.57
N GLN A 263 -27.60 3.16 -13.28
CA GLN A 263 -28.72 3.72 -12.53
C GLN A 263 -28.47 5.21 -12.26
N ALA A 264 -29.52 6.00 -12.35
CA ALA A 264 -29.45 7.41 -12.03
C ALA A 264 -29.29 7.61 -10.51
N VAL A 265 -28.22 8.29 -10.09
CA VAL A 265 -27.90 8.60 -8.69
C VAL A 265 -27.59 10.10 -8.54
N LYS A 266 -28.02 10.72 -7.43
CA LYS A 266 -27.67 12.12 -7.13
C LYS A 266 -26.16 12.23 -6.91
N HIS A 267 -25.55 13.23 -7.52
CA HIS A 267 -24.12 13.49 -7.43
C HIS A 267 -23.88 14.91 -6.93
N TYR A 268 -23.17 15.02 -5.81
CA TYR A 268 -22.81 16.27 -5.18
C TYR A 268 -21.33 16.58 -5.43
N GLN A 269 -21.05 17.58 -6.26
CA GLN A 269 -19.68 18.02 -6.55
C GLN A 269 -19.33 19.15 -5.59
N LEU A 270 -18.33 18.94 -4.74
CA LEU A 270 -17.85 19.93 -3.78
C LEU A 270 -17.11 21.06 -4.50
N SER A 271 -17.64 22.27 -4.42
CA SER A 271 -17.07 23.50 -4.97
C SER A 271 -16.73 24.49 -3.85
N GLY A 272 -15.88 25.47 -4.15
CA GLY A 272 -15.31 26.42 -3.20
C GLY A 272 -13.83 26.18 -2.93
N GLN A 273 -13.11 27.27 -2.68
CA GLN A 273 -11.70 27.29 -2.34
C GLN A 273 -11.50 26.69 -0.94
N ASP A 274 -10.65 25.68 -0.85
CA ASP A 274 -10.34 24.95 0.39
C ASP A 274 -11.59 24.35 1.09
N ALA A 275 -12.68 24.18 0.35
CA ALA A 275 -13.93 23.62 0.84
C ALA A 275 -13.74 22.18 1.32
N LYS A 276 -14.41 21.86 2.44
CA LYS A 276 -14.46 20.53 3.03
C LYS A 276 -15.90 20.21 3.42
N GLY A 277 -16.36 19.07 2.93
CA GLY A 277 -17.70 18.57 3.22
C GLY A 277 -17.64 17.31 4.07
N TRP A 278 -18.62 17.13 4.97
CA TRP A 278 -18.74 15.93 5.80
C TRP A 278 -19.99 15.15 5.44
N VAL A 279 -19.83 13.83 5.37
CA VAL A 279 -20.92 12.86 5.24
C VAL A 279 -20.94 12.01 6.50
N GLU A 280 -22.06 12.06 7.22
CA GLU A 280 -22.25 11.43 8.52
C GLU A 280 -23.42 10.46 8.50
N SER A 281 -23.41 9.50 9.41
CA SER A 281 -24.52 8.58 9.63
C SER A 281 -24.65 8.19 11.09
N GLY A 282 -25.86 7.78 11.50
CA GLY A 282 -26.08 7.12 12.79
C GLY A 282 -25.56 5.67 12.84
N SER A 283 -25.04 5.15 11.72
CA SER A 283 -24.40 3.83 11.61
C SER A 283 -23.10 3.91 10.80
N ASP A 284 -22.68 2.80 10.20
CA ASP A 284 -21.54 2.76 9.29
C ASP A 284 -21.85 3.35 7.90
N ILE A 285 -20.82 3.84 7.22
CA ILE A 285 -20.89 4.39 5.86
C ILE A 285 -20.16 3.44 4.92
N LYS A 286 -20.88 2.93 3.91
CA LYS A 286 -20.33 2.09 2.85
C LYS A 286 -19.64 2.94 1.79
N VAL A 287 -18.45 2.54 1.36
CA VAL A 287 -17.68 3.16 0.27
C VAL A 287 -17.52 2.15 -0.87
N THR A 288 -18.31 2.31 -1.94
CA THR A 288 -18.33 1.34 -3.05
C THR A 288 -16.97 1.19 -3.73
N GLU A 289 -16.29 2.29 -3.99
CA GLU A 289 -14.99 2.34 -4.66
C GLU A 289 -13.85 1.77 -3.80
N ARG A 290 -14.09 1.54 -2.50
CA ARG A 290 -13.14 0.87 -1.59
C ARG A 290 -13.50 -0.59 -1.31
N SER A 291 -13.78 -1.32 -2.40
CA SER A 291 -14.22 -2.72 -2.38
C SER A 291 -15.55 -2.94 -1.67
N GLY A 292 -16.41 -1.91 -1.62
CA GLY A 292 -17.73 -1.99 -0.95
C GLY A 292 -17.67 -2.17 0.57
N ARG A 293 -16.54 -1.80 1.20
CA ARG A 293 -16.37 -1.85 2.66
C ARG A 293 -17.18 -0.75 3.35
N SER A 294 -17.61 -1.02 4.58
CA SER A 294 -18.23 -0.04 5.46
C SER A 294 -17.30 0.40 6.59
N TYR A 295 -17.44 1.64 7.02
CA TYR A 295 -16.56 2.30 7.98
C TYR A 295 -17.37 3.06 9.03
N ARG A 296 -16.86 3.13 10.25
CA ARG A 296 -17.44 3.97 11.31
C ARG A 296 -17.10 5.44 11.11
N GLY A 297 -17.79 6.30 11.84
CA GLY A 297 -17.53 7.74 11.86
C GLY A 297 -18.04 8.46 10.61
N ALA A 298 -17.36 9.55 10.28
CA ALA A 298 -17.71 10.44 9.18
C ALA A 298 -16.74 10.29 8.00
N MET A 299 -17.14 10.81 6.85
CA MET A 299 -16.31 10.93 5.66
C MET A 299 -16.12 12.41 5.31
N GLU A 300 -14.89 12.91 5.37
CA GLU A 300 -14.51 14.18 4.77
C GLU A 300 -14.33 13.99 3.25
N ILE A 301 -15.01 14.83 2.49
CA ILE A 301 -14.80 15.08 1.06
C ILE A 301 -14.06 16.40 0.94
N SER A 302 -12.91 16.40 0.27
CA SER A 302 -12.13 17.63 0.03
C SER A 302 -11.34 17.54 -1.28
N SER A 303 -10.73 18.65 -1.70
CA SER A 303 -9.84 18.69 -2.87
C SER A 303 -8.38 18.73 -2.41
N LEU A 304 -7.56 17.83 -2.96
CA LEU A 304 -6.12 17.82 -2.74
C LEU A 304 -5.42 17.72 -4.09
N ASN A 305 -4.60 18.72 -4.42
CA ASN A 305 -3.92 18.84 -5.72
C ASN A 305 -4.89 18.76 -6.92
N GLY A 306 -6.09 19.36 -6.80
CA GLY A 306 -7.12 19.38 -7.85
C GLY A 306 -7.83 18.03 -8.06
N GLN A 307 -7.67 17.08 -7.14
CA GLN A 307 -8.33 15.78 -7.19
C GLN A 307 -9.11 15.52 -5.90
N LEU A 308 -10.10 14.63 -6.01
CA LEU A 308 -10.88 14.18 -4.85
C LEU A 308 -9.97 13.57 -3.79
N ALA A 309 -10.10 14.08 -2.57
CA ALA A 309 -9.65 13.44 -1.35
C ALA A 309 -10.84 12.90 -0.56
N LEU A 310 -10.73 11.65 -0.11
CA LEU A 310 -11.63 11.03 0.86
C LEU A 310 -10.83 10.68 2.11
N VAL A 311 -11.25 11.23 3.25
CA VAL A 311 -10.66 10.94 4.57
C VAL A 311 -11.76 10.45 5.51
N ASN A 312 -11.56 9.29 6.14
CA ASN A 312 -12.46 8.81 7.17
C ASN A 312 -12.03 9.35 8.54
N GLU A 313 -12.96 9.96 9.26
CA GLU A 313 -12.74 10.56 10.58
C GLU A 313 -13.60 9.85 11.61
N LEU A 314 -12.99 9.33 12.66
CA LEU A 314 -13.66 8.49 13.66
C LEU A 314 -12.97 8.56 15.02
N PRO A 315 -13.68 8.18 16.11
CA PRO A 315 -13.06 8.08 17.43
C PRO A 315 -11.87 7.11 17.40
N PHE A 316 -10.77 7.50 18.05
CA PHE A 316 -9.50 6.79 17.94
C PHE A 316 -9.57 5.31 18.33
N GLU A 317 -10.28 4.99 19.41
CA GLU A 317 -10.45 3.59 19.86
C GLU A 317 -11.25 2.75 18.84
N GLN A 318 -12.23 3.35 18.15
CA GLN A 318 -13.02 2.63 17.14
C GLN A 318 -12.20 2.31 15.89
N TYR A 319 -11.23 3.15 15.55
CA TYR A 319 -10.25 2.84 14.51
C TYR A 319 -9.45 1.57 14.86
N LEU A 320 -9.06 1.42 16.13
CA LEU A 320 -8.29 0.25 16.58
C LEU A 320 -9.09 -1.05 16.52
N TYR A 321 -10.43 -1.02 16.61
CA TYR A 321 -11.25 -2.22 16.41
C TYR A 321 -11.03 -2.84 15.02
N ALA A 322 -10.96 -1.98 13.99
CA ALA A 322 -10.75 -2.41 12.62
C ALA A 322 -9.28 -2.74 12.35
N VAL A 323 -8.34 -1.97 12.91
CA VAL A 323 -6.90 -2.23 12.72
C VAL A 323 -6.47 -3.55 13.36
N VAL A 324 -6.78 -3.76 14.64
CA VAL A 324 -6.32 -4.98 15.33
C VAL A 324 -6.92 -6.22 14.67
N GLY A 325 -8.20 -6.19 14.28
CA GLY A 325 -8.83 -7.30 13.56
C GLY A 325 -8.41 -7.42 12.09
N GLY A 326 -7.84 -6.37 11.49
CA GLY A 326 -7.23 -6.41 10.16
C GLY A 326 -5.79 -6.94 10.18
N GLU A 327 -5.08 -6.77 11.29
CA GLU A 327 -3.68 -7.15 11.48
C GLU A 327 -3.52 -8.59 11.98
N VAL A 328 -4.34 -9.02 12.95
CA VAL A 328 -4.22 -10.34 13.57
C VAL A 328 -5.57 -11.08 13.68
N PRO A 329 -5.59 -12.42 13.60
CA PRO A 329 -6.81 -13.19 13.76
C PRO A 329 -7.47 -12.98 15.13
N SER A 330 -8.78 -12.74 15.13
CA SER A 330 -9.59 -12.54 16.34
C SER A 330 -9.65 -13.75 17.29
N SER A 331 -9.26 -14.93 16.81
CA SER A 331 -9.16 -16.17 17.58
C SER A 331 -7.87 -16.29 18.40
N TRP A 332 -6.95 -15.35 18.27
CA TRP A 332 -5.72 -15.34 19.04
C TRP A 332 -5.96 -15.06 20.52
N PRO A 333 -5.03 -15.46 21.41
CA PRO A 333 -5.15 -15.21 22.85
C PRO A 333 -5.36 -13.73 23.17
N ALA A 334 -6.17 -13.43 24.18
CA ALA A 334 -6.52 -12.06 24.57
C ALA A 334 -5.29 -11.18 24.83
N GLU A 335 -4.24 -11.72 25.46
CA GLU A 335 -3.00 -10.98 25.75
C GLU A 335 -2.22 -10.61 24.48
N ALA A 336 -2.29 -11.43 23.42
CA ALA A 336 -1.72 -11.07 22.11
C ALA A 336 -2.54 -9.96 21.43
N LEU A 337 -3.87 -10.01 21.51
CA LEU A 337 -4.75 -8.96 20.98
C LEU A 337 -4.52 -7.63 21.71
N LYS A 338 -4.36 -7.65 23.04
CA LYS A 338 -4.04 -6.47 23.86
C LYS A 338 -2.66 -5.89 23.51
N ALA A 339 -1.64 -6.72 23.34
CA ALA A 339 -0.32 -6.27 22.93
C ALA A 339 -0.38 -5.61 21.54
N GLN A 340 -1.11 -6.21 20.60
CA GLN A 340 -1.33 -5.61 19.28
C GLN A 340 -2.10 -4.30 19.37
N ALA A 341 -3.11 -4.17 20.24
CA ALA A 341 -3.88 -2.94 20.42
C ALA A 341 -3.00 -1.79 20.92
N VAL A 342 -2.20 -2.00 21.96
CA VAL A 342 -1.28 -0.99 22.51
C VAL A 342 -0.19 -0.59 21.52
N ALA A 343 0.39 -1.56 20.81
CA ALA A 343 1.36 -1.26 19.75
C ALA A 343 0.71 -0.47 18.59
N ALA A 344 -0.48 -0.87 18.15
CA ALA A 344 -1.21 -0.18 17.09
C ALA A 344 -1.61 1.25 17.49
N ARG A 345 -2.05 1.46 18.74
CA ARG A 345 -2.37 2.78 19.32
C ARG A 345 -1.15 3.68 19.31
N SER A 346 -0.04 3.20 19.88
CA SER A 346 1.21 3.96 19.98
C SER A 346 1.75 4.34 18.61
N TYR A 347 1.68 3.43 17.63
CA TYR A 347 2.04 3.74 16.25
C TYR A 347 1.17 4.86 15.68
N ALA A 348 -0.16 4.72 15.75
CA ALA A 348 -1.09 5.69 15.19
C ALA A 348 -0.93 7.08 15.83
N GLU A 349 -0.78 7.13 17.16
CA GLU A 349 -0.59 8.38 17.89
C GLU A 349 0.75 9.04 17.57
N PHE A 350 1.82 8.25 17.44
CA PHE A 350 3.11 8.76 16.95
C PHE A 350 2.94 9.41 15.56
N GLN A 351 2.19 8.78 14.65
CA GLN A 351 1.97 9.35 13.31
C GLN A 351 1.11 10.61 13.34
N THR A 352 0.08 10.70 14.19
CA THR A 352 -0.69 11.92 14.40
C THR A 352 0.21 13.06 14.91
N GLY A 353 1.12 12.77 15.84
CA GLY A 353 2.12 13.74 16.32
C GLY A 353 3.10 14.22 15.24
N GLN A 354 3.18 13.51 14.11
CA GLN A 354 4.04 13.81 12.94
C GLN A 354 3.24 14.36 11.73
N SER A 355 2.00 14.84 11.93
CA SER A 355 0.93 15.20 10.97
C SER A 355 1.28 15.86 9.62
N SER A 356 2.51 16.32 9.43
CA SER A 356 3.04 16.78 8.14
C SER A 356 3.11 15.70 7.04
N LYS A 357 3.21 14.41 7.38
CA LYS A 357 3.48 13.33 6.39
C LYS A 357 2.35 13.15 5.36
N PHE A 358 1.10 13.08 5.82
CA PHE A 358 -0.07 12.83 4.97
C PHE A 358 -0.98 14.05 4.79
N LYS A 359 -0.51 15.23 5.21
CA LYS A 359 -1.16 16.55 5.07
C LYS A 359 -2.52 16.67 5.75
N ILE A 360 -3.56 16.05 5.19
CA ILE A 360 -4.97 16.18 5.63
C ILE A 360 -5.47 14.98 6.44
N ALA A 361 -4.59 13.99 6.64
CA ALA A 361 -4.83 12.75 7.37
C ALA A 361 -3.64 12.45 8.30
N ASP A 362 -3.89 11.64 9.33
CA ASP A 362 -2.88 11.18 10.29
C ASP A 362 -2.21 9.90 9.79
N VAL A 363 -3.01 9.01 9.19
CA VAL A 363 -2.61 7.70 8.65
C VAL A 363 -3.32 7.42 7.33
N VAL A 364 -2.91 6.36 6.63
CA VAL A 364 -3.61 5.86 5.42
C VAL A 364 -4.12 4.44 5.61
N ASP A 365 -5.13 4.05 4.85
CA ASP A 365 -5.82 2.76 4.98
C ASP A 365 -5.12 1.57 4.28
N THR A 366 -3.79 1.64 4.20
CA THR A 366 -2.95 0.60 3.60
C THR A 366 -1.83 0.23 4.57
N THR A 367 -1.12 -0.87 4.30
CA THR A 367 0.04 -1.32 5.09
C THR A 367 1.22 -0.34 5.09
N LEU A 368 1.12 0.81 4.39
CA LEU A 368 2.03 1.93 4.59
C LEU A 368 1.90 2.55 5.99
N SER A 369 0.69 2.49 6.56
CA SER A 369 0.42 2.77 7.97
C SER A 369 0.05 1.47 8.68
N GLN A 370 -1.21 1.03 8.57
CA GLN A 370 -1.76 -0.14 9.25
C GLN A 370 -2.91 -0.74 8.42
N ALA A 371 -3.21 -2.01 8.61
CA ALA A 371 -4.30 -2.72 7.93
C ALA A 371 -5.68 -2.23 8.41
N TYR A 372 -6.24 -1.21 7.75
CA TYR A 372 -7.56 -0.65 8.06
C TYR A 372 -8.62 -1.06 7.02
N TYR A 373 -9.42 -2.07 7.33
CA TYR A 373 -10.44 -2.64 6.42
C TYR A 373 -11.89 -2.39 6.86
N GLY A 374 -12.10 -1.41 7.74
CA GLY A 374 -13.43 -1.03 8.22
C GLY A 374 -14.10 -2.11 9.07
N VAL A 375 -15.42 -2.01 9.22
CA VAL A 375 -16.21 -2.78 10.20
C VAL A 375 -16.13 -4.29 10.01
N SER A 376 -15.85 -4.75 8.78
CA SER A 376 -15.74 -6.20 8.47
C SER A 376 -14.60 -6.91 9.19
N SER A 377 -13.61 -6.16 9.67
CA SER A 377 -12.48 -6.70 10.44
C SER A 377 -12.75 -6.71 11.95
N GLU A 378 -13.81 -6.06 12.43
CA GLU A 378 -14.11 -5.99 13.84
C GLU A 378 -14.63 -7.33 14.39
N SER A 379 -14.34 -7.61 15.65
CA SER A 379 -14.88 -8.78 16.35
C SER A 379 -15.00 -8.51 17.84
N PRO A 380 -15.89 -9.20 18.57
CA PRO A 380 -16.07 -8.97 20.00
C PRO A 380 -14.80 -9.15 20.83
N SER A 381 -13.95 -10.14 20.52
CA SER A 381 -12.69 -10.36 21.23
C SER A 381 -11.67 -9.25 20.99
N VAL A 382 -11.64 -8.68 19.78
CA VAL A 382 -10.79 -7.54 19.45
C VAL A 382 -11.29 -6.27 20.15
N VAL A 383 -12.59 -5.98 20.09
CA VAL A 383 -13.19 -4.83 20.78
C VAL A 383 -12.88 -4.90 22.28
N GLN A 384 -13.08 -6.07 22.90
CA GLN A 384 -12.75 -6.27 24.31
C GLN A 384 -11.26 -6.03 24.63
N ALA A 385 -10.35 -6.44 23.76
CA ALA A 385 -8.91 -6.23 23.96
C ALA A 385 -8.50 -4.75 23.83
N VAL A 386 -9.09 -4.05 22.85
CA VAL A 386 -8.89 -2.60 22.66
C VAL A 386 -9.44 -1.83 23.86
N ASP A 387 -10.67 -2.10 24.27
CA ASP A 387 -11.32 -1.47 25.43
C ASP A 387 -10.56 -1.73 26.73
N ALA A 388 -10.08 -2.96 26.94
CA ALA A 388 -9.31 -3.33 28.12
C ALA A 388 -7.94 -2.64 28.20
N THR A 389 -7.45 -2.07 27.10
CA THR A 389 -6.18 -1.34 27.01
C THR A 389 -6.40 0.12 26.59
N GLN A 390 -7.61 0.65 26.80
CA GLN A 390 -7.97 2.00 26.40
C GLN A 390 -6.97 3.03 26.91
N SER A 391 -6.52 3.90 26.01
CA SER A 391 -5.49 4.93 26.22
C SER A 391 -4.11 4.43 26.65
N GLU A 392 -3.84 3.12 26.65
CA GLU A 392 -2.50 2.62 26.94
C GLU A 392 -1.59 2.72 25.72
N VAL A 393 -0.43 3.35 25.92
CA VAL A 393 0.62 3.55 24.92
C VAL A 393 2.00 3.14 25.44
N ILE A 394 2.91 2.91 24.51
CA ILE A 394 4.31 2.59 24.75
C ILE A 394 5.10 3.90 24.77
N LEU A 395 5.69 4.24 25.91
CA LEU A 395 6.51 5.42 26.09
C LEU A 395 7.98 5.05 26.28
N LYS A 396 8.85 5.87 25.68
CA LYS A 396 10.28 5.94 26.03
C LYS A 396 10.66 7.39 26.32
N ASP A 397 11.29 7.63 27.46
CA ASP A 397 11.66 8.98 27.92
C ASP A 397 10.49 9.99 27.89
N GLY A 398 9.28 9.51 28.23
CA GLY A 398 8.05 10.31 28.25
C GLY A 398 7.51 10.69 26.85
N LYS A 399 7.93 9.99 25.80
CA LYS A 399 7.42 10.17 24.43
C LYS A 399 6.87 8.88 23.88
N VAL A 400 5.78 8.97 23.13
CA VAL A 400 5.19 7.84 22.40
C VAL A 400 6.22 7.25 21.44
N VAL A 401 6.35 5.92 21.48
CA VAL A 401 7.21 5.14 20.59
C VAL A 401 6.47 4.91 19.27
N GLU A 402 7.17 5.07 18.14
CA GLU A 402 6.71 4.56 16.84
C GLU A 402 6.73 3.02 16.88
N ALA A 403 5.69 2.43 17.48
CA ALA A 403 5.63 1.02 17.82
C ALA A 403 5.41 0.13 16.59
N VAL A 404 6.43 0.03 15.75
CA VAL A 404 6.40 -0.79 14.52
C VAL A 404 6.28 -2.27 14.87
N PHE A 405 5.62 -3.01 13.99
CA PHE A 405 5.36 -4.43 14.15
C PHE A 405 5.33 -5.14 12.80
N SER A 406 5.53 -6.45 12.79
CA SER A 406 5.50 -7.26 11.58
C SER A 406 4.92 -8.65 11.84
N SER A 407 4.47 -9.32 10.78
CA SER A 407 3.75 -10.58 10.91
C SER A 407 4.59 -11.66 11.61
N ASN A 408 5.80 -11.92 11.12
CA ASN A 408 6.65 -12.98 11.66
C ASN A 408 8.12 -12.57 11.53
N ALA A 409 8.86 -12.58 12.63
CA ALA A 409 10.26 -12.15 12.63
C ALA A 409 11.23 -13.26 12.16
N GLY A 410 10.75 -14.48 11.93
CA GLY A 410 11.57 -15.61 11.49
C GLY A 410 12.49 -16.16 12.60
N GLY A 411 12.12 -15.94 13.87
CA GLY A 411 12.82 -16.47 15.04
C GLY A 411 13.58 -15.43 15.88
N ALA A 412 13.84 -14.24 15.34
CA ALA A 412 14.37 -13.09 16.08
C ALA A 412 13.96 -11.77 15.44
N SER A 413 13.58 -10.78 16.25
CA SER A 413 13.29 -9.43 15.76
C SER A 413 14.54 -8.81 15.13
N ALA A 414 14.34 -7.86 14.22
CA ALA A 414 15.45 -7.16 13.58
C ALA A 414 16.02 -6.09 14.52
N ASP A 415 17.32 -5.81 14.36
CA ASP A 415 17.92 -4.57 14.82
C ASP A 415 17.62 -3.43 13.84
N PRO A 416 17.50 -2.15 14.28
CA PRO A 416 17.28 -1.04 13.35
C PRO A 416 18.29 -0.94 12.21
N SER A 417 19.55 -1.33 12.43
CA SER A 417 20.60 -1.36 11.41
C SER A 417 20.30 -2.35 10.27
N GLU A 418 19.44 -3.34 10.50
CA GLU A 418 19.01 -4.34 9.51
C GLU A 418 17.78 -3.92 8.71
N VAL A 419 17.18 -2.77 9.03
CA VAL A 419 15.94 -2.30 8.40
C VAL A 419 16.11 -0.91 7.81
N TRP A 420 16.45 0.09 8.63
CA TRP A 420 16.51 1.51 8.24
C TRP A 420 17.88 2.16 8.48
N ASN A 421 18.94 1.36 8.65
CA ASN A 421 20.31 1.76 9.03
C ASN A 421 20.46 2.34 10.45
N SER A 422 19.41 2.93 11.02
CA SER A 422 19.37 3.50 12.37
C SER A 422 17.93 3.57 12.87
N GLY A 423 17.70 3.52 14.18
CA GLY A 423 16.34 3.63 14.74
C GLY A 423 16.26 3.82 16.26
N GLY A 424 17.32 4.38 16.87
CA GLY A 424 17.41 4.52 18.32
C GLY A 424 17.68 3.20 19.03
N ASP A 425 17.57 3.23 20.35
CA ASP A 425 17.80 2.10 21.28
C ASP A 425 16.49 1.50 21.82
N THR A 426 15.34 1.91 21.28
CA THR A 426 14.02 1.30 21.61
C THR A 426 13.86 -0.09 21.01
N PHE A 427 14.65 -0.42 20.00
CA PHE A 427 14.59 -1.70 19.32
C PHE A 427 15.93 -2.40 19.37
N ALA A 428 15.88 -3.71 19.54
CA ALA A 428 17.03 -4.59 19.45
C ALA A 428 16.59 -5.92 18.83
N SER A 429 17.57 -6.71 18.37
CA SER A 429 17.33 -8.10 18.00
C SER A 429 17.11 -8.94 19.26
N VAL A 430 15.86 -9.34 19.49
CA VAL A 430 15.44 -10.22 20.59
C VAL A 430 14.89 -11.55 20.06
N PRO A 431 15.02 -12.66 20.80
CA PRO A 431 14.44 -13.94 20.40
C PRO A 431 12.92 -13.85 20.18
N SER A 432 12.41 -14.55 19.16
CA SER A 432 10.97 -14.63 18.84
C SER A 432 10.57 -16.08 18.59
N GLU A 433 10.77 -16.95 19.59
CA GLU A 433 10.57 -18.40 19.45
C GLU A 433 9.13 -18.79 19.06
N GLY A 434 8.15 -17.98 19.48
CA GLY A 434 6.74 -18.13 19.13
C GLY A 434 6.45 -18.09 17.62
N ASP A 435 7.35 -17.51 16.81
CA ASP A 435 7.23 -17.44 15.36
C ASP A 435 7.08 -18.82 14.71
N ALA A 436 7.67 -19.86 15.32
CA ALA A 436 7.61 -21.23 14.83
C ALA A 436 6.17 -21.79 14.79
N ALA A 437 5.25 -21.23 15.58
CA ALA A 437 3.84 -21.62 15.56
C ALA A 437 3.19 -21.38 14.19
N ALA A 438 3.68 -20.39 13.42
CA ALA A 438 3.14 -20.01 12.12
C ALA A 438 3.32 -21.09 11.03
N VAL A 439 4.27 -22.00 11.24
CA VAL A 439 4.60 -23.10 10.32
C VAL A 439 4.32 -24.47 10.93
N LYS A 440 3.74 -24.50 12.13
CA LYS A 440 3.39 -25.74 12.82
C LYS A 440 2.29 -26.48 12.04
N GLY A 441 2.54 -27.74 11.72
CA GLY A 441 1.61 -28.59 10.97
C GLY A 441 1.80 -28.55 9.45
N GLN A 442 2.68 -27.70 8.93
CA GLN A 442 3.12 -27.78 7.53
C GLN A 442 3.82 -29.11 7.25
N LYS A 443 3.65 -29.60 6.02
CA LYS A 443 4.29 -30.85 5.59
C LYS A 443 5.74 -30.61 5.25
N MET A 444 6.52 -31.66 5.32
CA MET A 444 7.86 -31.70 4.73
C MET A 444 7.79 -32.17 3.28
N TRP A 445 8.80 -31.80 2.52
CA TRP A 445 8.96 -32.16 1.12
C TRP A 445 10.34 -32.74 0.89
N TYR A 446 10.39 -33.86 0.18
CA TYR A 446 11.63 -34.44 -0.30
C TYR A 446 12.04 -33.73 -1.58
N HIS A 447 13.20 -33.07 -1.59
CA HIS A 447 13.86 -32.64 -2.81
C HIS A 447 14.54 -33.88 -3.41
N VAL A 448 14.08 -34.31 -4.57
CA VAL A 448 14.48 -35.56 -5.19
C VAL A 448 15.14 -35.35 -6.54
N LEU A 449 16.10 -36.19 -6.86
CA LEU A 449 16.67 -36.38 -8.20
C LEU A 449 16.04 -37.61 -8.86
N LEU A 450 15.35 -37.39 -9.97
CA LEU A 450 14.75 -38.44 -10.77
C LEU A 450 15.79 -39.16 -11.64
N PRO A 451 15.55 -40.42 -12.07
CA PRO A 451 16.42 -41.12 -13.01
C PRO A 451 16.64 -40.38 -14.35
N SER A 452 15.72 -39.47 -14.71
CA SER A 452 15.84 -38.60 -15.90
C SER A 452 16.89 -37.49 -15.75
N GLY A 453 17.46 -37.30 -14.56
CA GLY A 453 18.37 -36.18 -14.25
C GLY A 453 17.67 -34.89 -13.82
N VAL A 454 16.33 -34.87 -13.80
CA VAL A 454 15.52 -33.73 -13.34
C VAL A 454 15.37 -33.76 -11.83
N THR A 455 15.47 -32.60 -11.18
CA THR A 455 15.16 -32.45 -9.76
C THR A 455 13.84 -31.75 -9.51
N GLY A 456 13.24 -32.02 -8.36
CA GLY A 456 12.07 -31.31 -7.86
C GLY A 456 11.60 -31.86 -6.53
N TYR A 457 10.41 -31.46 -6.10
CA TYR A 457 9.91 -31.70 -4.76
C TYR A 457 8.70 -32.63 -4.77
N VAL A 458 8.68 -33.59 -3.85
CA VAL A 458 7.53 -34.47 -3.59
C VAL A 458 7.16 -34.40 -2.11
N ARG A 459 5.88 -34.18 -1.81
CA ARG A 459 5.39 -34.00 -0.44
C ARG A 459 5.45 -35.31 0.33
N GLU A 460 5.83 -35.26 1.60
CA GLU A 460 6.15 -36.45 2.40
C GLU A 460 5.03 -37.49 2.52
N ASP A 461 3.77 -37.08 2.43
CA ASP A 461 2.60 -37.96 2.50
C ASP A 461 2.38 -38.79 1.23
N ASN A 462 3.05 -38.44 0.14
CA ASN A 462 3.03 -39.20 -1.12
C ASN A 462 4.27 -40.10 -1.29
N VAL A 463 5.15 -40.16 -0.30
CA VAL A 463 6.48 -40.76 -0.41
C VAL A 463 6.67 -41.88 0.62
N LYS A 464 7.39 -42.93 0.21
CA LYS A 464 7.88 -44.00 1.07
C LYS A 464 9.38 -44.20 0.86
N GLU A 465 10.16 -44.19 1.93
CA GLU A 465 11.57 -44.57 1.89
C GLU A 465 11.74 -46.06 1.58
N THR A 466 12.68 -46.39 0.69
CA THR A 466 12.87 -47.77 0.24
C THR A 466 13.79 -48.58 1.15
N GLY A 467 14.51 -47.92 2.07
CA GLY A 467 15.57 -48.54 2.88
C GLY A 467 16.85 -48.86 2.08
N THR A 468 16.96 -48.39 0.85
CA THR A 468 18.16 -48.56 -0.01
C THR A 468 18.85 -47.23 -0.24
N TYR A 469 20.18 -47.27 -0.42
CA TYR A 469 21.00 -46.08 -0.57
C TYR A 469 21.74 -46.06 -1.91
N THR A 470 22.22 -44.89 -2.33
CA THR A 470 23.22 -44.79 -3.41
C THR A 470 24.60 -45.23 -2.90
N GLY A 471 25.56 -45.45 -3.79
CA GLY A 471 26.95 -45.70 -3.40
C GLY A 471 27.59 -44.57 -2.60
N ALA A 472 27.03 -43.36 -2.66
CA ALA A 472 27.43 -42.20 -1.86
C ALA A 472 26.64 -42.06 -0.54
N GLY A 473 25.78 -43.03 -0.20
CA GLY A 473 25.00 -43.03 1.05
C GLY A 473 23.68 -42.26 1.00
N LEU A 474 23.25 -41.74 -0.15
CA LEU A 474 21.99 -40.99 -0.24
C LEU A 474 20.77 -41.93 -0.24
N THR A 475 19.76 -41.57 0.56
CA THR A 475 18.49 -42.30 0.66
C THR A 475 17.75 -42.33 -0.67
N LYS A 476 17.10 -43.46 -0.97
CA LYS A 476 16.14 -43.57 -2.08
C LYS A 476 14.71 -43.64 -1.57
N VAL A 477 13.80 -43.05 -2.35
CA VAL A 477 12.36 -43.02 -2.09
C VAL A 477 11.58 -43.49 -3.31
N THR A 478 10.37 -43.99 -3.07
CA THR A 478 9.34 -44.24 -4.10
C THR A 478 8.05 -43.52 -3.73
N VAL A 479 7.13 -43.35 -4.68
CA VAL A 479 5.83 -42.73 -4.40
C VAL A 479 4.76 -43.77 -4.08
N THR A 480 3.74 -43.37 -3.33
CA THR A 480 2.64 -44.25 -2.88
C THR A 480 1.47 -44.27 -3.85
N ALA A 481 1.36 -43.28 -4.75
CA ALA A 481 0.27 -43.14 -5.71
C ALA A 481 0.78 -42.98 -7.16
N LYS A 482 -0.03 -43.44 -8.11
CA LYS A 482 0.23 -43.27 -9.55
C LYS A 482 0.18 -41.79 -9.95
N ASP A 483 0.99 -41.40 -10.93
CA ASP A 483 1.02 -40.04 -11.50
C ASP A 483 1.29 -38.94 -10.45
N THR A 484 2.07 -39.26 -9.42
CA THR A 484 2.42 -38.31 -8.36
C THR A 484 3.30 -37.19 -8.93
N ASN A 485 2.85 -35.94 -8.78
CA ASN A 485 3.57 -34.78 -9.31
C ASN A 485 4.88 -34.52 -8.56
N VAL A 486 5.96 -34.33 -9.31
CA VAL A 486 7.23 -33.77 -8.85
C VAL A 486 7.23 -32.29 -9.21
N ARG A 487 7.29 -31.42 -8.20
CA ARG A 487 7.05 -29.98 -8.36
C ARG A 487 8.35 -29.17 -8.38
N PRO A 488 8.38 -28.00 -9.04
CA PRO A 488 9.58 -27.15 -9.05
C PRO A 488 9.89 -26.51 -7.69
N LEU A 489 8.88 -26.32 -6.83
CA LEU A 489 9.01 -25.78 -5.47
C LEU A 489 8.25 -26.67 -4.48
N PRO A 490 8.61 -26.67 -3.18
CA PRO A 490 7.93 -27.47 -2.16
C PRO A 490 6.61 -26.80 -1.72
N GLN A 491 5.72 -26.55 -2.67
CA GLN A 491 4.39 -25.98 -2.44
C GLN A 491 3.42 -26.47 -3.51
N ILE A 492 2.13 -26.51 -3.18
CA ILE A 492 1.08 -26.88 -4.14
C ILE A 492 0.66 -25.63 -4.90
N GLN A 493 0.93 -25.64 -6.20
CA GLN A 493 0.51 -24.61 -7.15
C GLN A 493 -0.26 -25.30 -8.27
N SER A 494 -1.53 -24.90 -8.44
CA SER A 494 -2.43 -25.50 -9.45
C SER A 494 -2.16 -24.98 -10.86
N ASP A 495 -1.55 -23.81 -10.97
CA ASP A 495 -1.21 -23.08 -12.18
C ASP A 495 0.23 -23.35 -12.67
N VAL A 496 1.04 -24.06 -11.88
CA VAL A 496 2.42 -24.41 -12.22
C VAL A 496 2.53 -25.87 -12.62
N SER A 497 3.00 -26.11 -13.85
CA SER A 497 3.26 -27.46 -14.37
C SER A 497 4.32 -28.18 -13.52
N PRO A 498 4.09 -29.47 -13.17
CA PRO A 498 5.12 -30.31 -12.57
C PRO A 498 6.35 -30.43 -13.46
N VAL A 499 7.53 -30.57 -12.86
CA VAL A 499 8.80 -30.85 -13.58
C VAL A 499 8.92 -32.32 -13.96
N GLY A 500 8.12 -33.18 -13.34
CA GLY A 500 8.05 -34.60 -13.64
C GLY A 500 6.89 -35.27 -12.92
N LYS A 501 6.73 -36.56 -13.15
CA LYS A 501 5.82 -37.43 -12.41
C LYS A 501 6.54 -38.70 -11.98
N MET A 502 6.05 -39.31 -10.91
CA MET A 502 6.52 -40.61 -10.44
C MET A 502 5.35 -41.58 -10.27
N ASN A 503 5.63 -42.88 -10.43
CA ASN A 503 4.72 -43.99 -10.17
C ASN A 503 5.27 -44.93 -9.09
N PRO A 504 4.41 -45.70 -8.41
CA PRO A 504 4.86 -46.69 -7.42
C PRO A 504 5.84 -47.69 -8.02
N GLY A 505 6.95 -47.92 -7.33
CA GLY A 505 8.05 -48.78 -7.77
C GLY A 505 9.18 -48.03 -8.49
N GLU A 506 8.93 -46.84 -9.03
CA GLU A 506 10.00 -45.94 -9.50
C GLU A 506 10.72 -45.35 -8.28
N THR A 507 12.05 -45.25 -8.37
CA THR A 507 12.88 -44.71 -7.27
C THR A 507 13.51 -43.38 -7.64
N ALA A 508 13.52 -42.44 -6.70
CA ALA A 508 14.28 -41.20 -6.79
C ALA A 508 15.27 -41.07 -5.63
N VAL A 509 16.36 -40.36 -5.85
CA VAL A 509 17.38 -40.10 -4.83
C VAL A 509 16.99 -38.86 -4.04
N VAL A 510 16.98 -38.93 -2.72
CA VAL A 510 16.73 -37.77 -1.85
C VAL A 510 18.01 -36.94 -1.77
N LEU A 511 17.89 -35.66 -2.12
CA LEU A 511 18.96 -34.67 -1.98
C LEU A 511 18.89 -34.00 -0.60
N GLU A 512 17.68 -33.61 -0.20
CA GLU A 512 17.37 -33.00 1.09
C GLU A 512 15.88 -33.16 1.42
N LYS A 513 15.55 -32.89 2.69
CA LYS A 513 14.16 -32.79 3.15
C LYS A 513 13.94 -31.38 3.70
N VAL A 514 13.01 -30.65 3.10
CA VAL A 514 12.74 -29.23 3.41
C VAL A 514 11.31 -29.04 3.90
N GLN A 515 11.08 -27.94 4.61
CA GLN A 515 9.73 -27.54 4.99
C GLN A 515 8.94 -27.04 3.78
N GLU A 516 7.62 -27.22 3.79
CA GLU A 516 6.72 -26.64 2.80
C GLU A 516 6.93 -25.12 2.70
N SER A 517 7.10 -24.65 1.46
CA SER A 517 7.22 -23.25 1.16
C SER A 517 5.86 -22.58 1.34
N SER A 518 5.84 -21.54 2.17
CA SER A 518 4.67 -20.82 2.63
C SER A 518 4.96 -19.32 2.72
N THR A 519 4.18 -18.60 3.53
CA THR A 519 4.41 -17.19 3.85
C THR A 519 5.57 -16.99 4.84
N TYR A 520 5.82 -17.94 5.75
CA TYR A 520 6.71 -17.76 6.90
C TYR A 520 7.97 -18.62 6.88
N SER A 521 7.99 -19.66 6.05
CA SER A 521 9.16 -20.48 5.72
C SER A 521 9.06 -20.72 4.23
N TRP A 522 10.05 -20.29 3.45
CA TRP A 522 9.86 -20.12 2.02
C TRP A 522 11.10 -20.42 1.20
N ILE A 523 10.86 -21.01 0.04
CA ILE A 523 11.81 -21.17 -1.05
C ILE A 523 11.25 -20.41 -2.26
N ARG A 524 12.06 -19.54 -2.87
CA ARG A 524 11.69 -18.68 -4.00
C ARG A 524 12.75 -18.72 -5.09
N GLY A 525 12.32 -18.75 -6.34
CA GLY A 525 13.18 -18.90 -7.50
C GLY A 525 13.16 -20.31 -8.10
N PRO A 526 14.20 -20.71 -8.86
CA PRO A 526 15.39 -19.91 -9.15
C PRO A 526 15.03 -18.70 -10.02
N TYR A 527 15.53 -17.53 -9.64
CA TYR A 527 15.41 -16.34 -10.48
C TYR A 527 16.59 -16.27 -11.44
N SER A 528 16.32 -15.89 -12.69
CA SER A 528 17.38 -15.65 -13.67
C SER A 528 18.10 -14.34 -13.38
N SER A 529 19.28 -14.17 -13.99
CA SER A 529 19.94 -12.87 -14.01
C SER A 529 19.04 -11.75 -14.54
N ALA A 530 18.19 -12.02 -15.54
CA ALA A 530 17.33 -11.01 -16.13
C ALA A 530 16.24 -10.55 -15.15
N ASP A 531 15.65 -11.48 -14.40
CA ASP A 531 14.63 -11.18 -13.39
C ASP A 531 15.19 -10.28 -12.30
N LEU A 532 16.38 -10.60 -11.78
CA LEU A 532 17.03 -9.83 -10.73
C LEU A 532 17.50 -8.45 -11.21
N VAL A 533 18.09 -8.36 -12.40
CA VAL A 533 18.50 -7.05 -12.98
C VAL A 533 17.28 -6.15 -13.17
N LYS A 534 16.18 -6.70 -13.69
CA LYS A 534 14.91 -5.96 -13.81
C LYS A 534 14.41 -5.49 -12.43
N SER A 535 14.44 -6.38 -11.44
CA SER A 535 13.98 -6.07 -10.08
C SER A 535 14.82 -4.98 -9.39
N LEU A 536 16.12 -4.87 -9.71
CA LEU A 536 17.03 -3.87 -9.13
C LEU A 536 16.87 -2.45 -9.70
N GLN A 537 16.17 -2.28 -10.83
CA GLN A 537 16.03 -0.98 -11.49
C GLN A 537 15.44 0.08 -10.55
N GLY A 538 16.16 1.19 -10.39
CA GLY A 538 15.75 2.32 -9.54
C GLY A 538 15.85 2.08 -8.03
N LYS A 539 16.43 0.96 -7.58
CA LYS A 539 16.54 0.61 -6.14
C LYS A 539 17.96 0.67 -5.59
N THR A 540 18.96 0.73 -6.46
CA THR A 540 20.38 0.87 -6.10
C THR A 540 20.89 2.24 -6.52
N ALA A 541 21.82 2.83 -5.77
CA ALA A 541 22.43 4.11 -6.12
C ALA A 541 23.42 3.96 -7.30
N THR A 542 24.15 2.85 -7.33
CA THR A 542 24.98 2.44 -8.45
C THR A 542 24.17 1.54 -9.38
N PRO A 543 24.21 1.75 -10.71
CA PRO A 543 23.54 0.86 -11.65
C PRO A 543 23.94 -0.61 -11.43
N ALA A 544 22.95 -1.49 -11.35
CA ALA A 544 23.18 -2.92 -11.24
C ALA A 544 23.93 -3.46 -12.48
N PRO A 545 24.74 -4.51 -12.34
CA PRO A 545 25.38 -5.18 -13.48
C PRO A 545 24.36 -5.58 -14.55
N SER A 546 24.73 -5.53 -15.83
CA SER A 546 23.86 -5.95 -16.93
C SER A 546 23.55 -7.45 -16.93
N SER A 547 24.38 -8.24 -16.26
CA SER A 547 24.15 -9.66 -15.96
C SER A 547 24.74 -10.02 -14.59
N ILE A 548 24.12 -10.95 -13.89
CA ILE A 548 24.50 -11.42 -12.56
C ILE A 548 24.92 -12.90 -12.69
N LYS A 549 26.19 -13.17 -12.43
CA LYS A 549 26.82 -14.49 -12.45
C LYS A 549 27.12 -15.01 -11.04
N THR A 550 27.34 -14.08 -10.11
CA THR A 550 27.45 -14.39 -8.68
C THR A 550 26.53 -13.46 -7.91
N LEU A 551 25.93 -14.00 -6.86
CA LEU A 551 25.13 -13.25 -5.91
C LEU A 551 25.35 -13.84 -4.52
N GLU A 552 25.75 -13.00 -3.57
CA GLU A 552 26.18 -13.44 -2.24
C GLU A 552 25.77 -12.42 -1.17
N VAL A 553 25.33 -12.93 -0.02
CA VAL A 553 25.18 -12.12 1.19
C VAL A 553 26.57 -12.01 1.83
N THR A 554 27.12 -10.79 1.88
CA THR A 554 28.47 -10.54 2.43
C THR A 554 28.46 -10.03 3.85
N LYS A 555 27.34 -9.46 4.31
CA LYS A 555 27.14 -9.04 5.70
C LYS A 555 25.76 -9.41 6.19
N ARG A 556 25.69 -9.75 7.47
CA ARG A 556 24.46 -9.98 8.22
C ARG A 556 24.47 -9.12 9.48
N GLY A 557 23.31 -8.69 9.92
CA GLY A 557 23.17 -8.02 11.20
C GLY A 557 22.90 -8.99 12.36
N PRO A 558 22.56 -8.44 13.56
CA PRO A 558 22.39 -9.23 14.78
C PRO A 558 21.34 -10.34 14.71
N SER A 559 20.26 -10.15 13.94
CA SER A 559 19.21 -11.16 13.78
C SER A 559 19.50 -12.18 12.67
N GLY A 560 20.61 -11.99 11.94
CA GLY A 560 21.01 -12.80 10.80
C GLY A 560 20.44 -12.32 9.47
N ARG A 561 19.70 -11.20 9.44
CA ARG A 561 19.18 -10.61 8.19
C ARG A 561 20.32 -10.11 7.31
N ALA A 562 20.15 -10.23 5.99
CA ALA A 562 21.12 -9.74 5.02
C ALA A 562 21.18 -8.20 5.05
N THR A 563 22.37 -7.66 5.31
CA THR A 563 22.62 -6.20 5.34
C THR A 563 23.48 -5.70 4.18
N GLU A 564 24.20 -6.61 3.52
CA GLU A 564 24.96 -6.32 2.30
C GLU A 564 24.90 -7.52 1.36
N ILE A 565 24.56 -7.26 0.09
CA ILE A 565 24.57 -8.25 -0.98
C ILE A 565 25.49 -7.77 -2.10
N LYS A 566 26.34 -8.65 -2.61
CA LYS A 566 27.17 -8.39 -3.79
C LYS A 566 26.70 -9.18 -4.99
N ALA A 567 26.64 -8.52 -6.15
CA ALA A 567 26.49 -9.15 -7.46
C ALA A 567 27.79 -9.00 -8.24
N ASN A 568 28.40 -10.12 -8.68
CA ASN A 568 29.70 -10.12 -9.36
C ASN A 568 30.81 -9.36 -8.58
N GLY A 569 30.75 -9.38 -7.25
CA GLY A 569 31.67 -8.63 -6.39
C GLY A 569 31.35 -7.14 -6.23
N GLN A 570 30.40 -6.59 -6.99
CA GLN A 570 29.88 -5.23 -6.81
C GLN A 570 28.81 -5.22 -5.70
N ILE A 571 28.92 -4.30 -4.74
CA ILE A 571 27.87 -4.09 -3.73
C ILE A 571 26.62 -3.54 -4.41
N LEU A 572 25.47 -4.16 -4.09
CA LEU A 572 24.16 -3.65 -4.47
C LEU A 572 23.70 -2.64 -3.42
N ASP A 573 24.03 -1.36 -3.64
CA ASP A 573 23.89 -0.25 -2.71
C ASP A 573 22.45 0.30 -2.63
N VAL A 574 21.59 -0.50 -2.01
CA VAL A 574 20.22 -0.07 -1.64
C VAL A 574 20.23 1.02 -0.57
N LYS A 575 19.19 1.85 -0.54
CA LYS A 575 19.07 2.97 0.43
C LYS A 575 19.11 2.50 1.90
N TYR A 576 18.52 1.35 2.18
CA TYR A 576 18.51 0.68 3.48
C TYR A 576 18.26 -0.82 3.28
N PRO A 577 18.69 -1.71 4.20
CA PRO A 577 18.72 -3.15 3.93
C PRO A 577 17.36 -3.82 3.68
N ASP A 578 16.27 -3.40 4.35
CA ASP A 578 14.94 -3.98 4.11
C ASP A 578 14.48 -3.86 2.64
N LEU A 579 15.02 -2.88 1.90
CA LEU A 579 14.74 -2.70 0.47
C LEU A 579 15.14 -3.91 -0.38
N TYR A 580 16.06 -4.77 0.10
CA TYR A 580 16.42 -6.03 -0.57
C TYR A 580 15.22 -6.95 -0.80
N ARG A 581 14.17 -6.89 0.03
CA ARG A 581 12.92 -7.64 -0.22
C ARG A 581 12.34 -7.30 -1.58
N SER A 582 12.14 -6.00 -1.83
CA SER A 582 11.62 -5.52 -3.10
C SER A 582 12.66 -5.63 -4.22
N ALA A 583 13.94 -5.48 -3.93
CA ALA A 583 15.02 -5.50 -4.91
C ALA A 583 15.35 -6.91 -5.44
N MET A 584 14.99 -7.96 -4.71
CA MET A 584 15.23 -9.37 -5.06
C MET A 584 13.95 -10.11 -5.49
N ASN A 585 13.14 -9.46 -6.33
CA ASN A 585 11.91 -10.00 -6.90
C ASN A 585 10.81 -10.30 -5.84
N GLY A 586 10.68 -9.44 -4.83
CA GLY A 586 9.55 -9.46 -3.89
C GLY A 586 9.63 -10.57 -2.83
N LEU A 587 10.73 -10.63 -2.09
CA LEU A 587 10.91 -11.61 -1.02
C LEU A 587 10.10 -11.25 0.25
N PRO A 588 9.59 -12.25 1.01
CA PRO A 588 8.82 -11.99 2.23
C PRO A 588 9.62 -11.27 3.33
N SER A 589 10.92 -11.51 3.45
CA SER A 589 11.81 -10.90 4.46
C SER A 589 13.25 -10.76 3.93
N THR A 590 14.14 -10.11 4.68
CA THR A 590 15.60 -10.12 4.44
C THR A 590 16.35 -11.23 5.18
N LEU A 591 15.63 -12.12 5.87
CA LEU A 591 16.20 -13.26 6.57
C LEU A 591 16.21 -14.48 5.65
N PHE A 592 17.22 -14.53 4.78
CA PHE A 592 17.40 -15.59 3.79
C PHE A 592 18.86 -15.90 3.51
N ASP A 593 19.07 -17.06 2.89
CA ASP A 593 20.28 -17.48 2.20
C ASP A 593 20.06 -17.49 0.68
N ILE A 594 21.14 -17.32 -0.06
CA ILE A 594 21.15 -17.35 -1.53
C ILE A 594 21.89 -18.60 -1.98
N VAL A 595 21.21 -19.47 -2.73
CA VAL A 595 21.77 -20.68 -3.31
C VAL A 595 21.88 -20.50 -4.82
N GLN A 596 23.10 -20.56 -5.35
CA GLN A 596 23.36 -20.50 -6.78
C GLN A 596 23.14 -21.90 -7.38
N THR A 597 22.18 -22.06 -8.29
CA THR A 597 21.78 -23.39 -8.79
C THR A 597 22.81 -23.98 -9.78
N GLY A 598 23.48 -23.13 -10.54
CA GLY A 598 24.41 -23.54 -11.60
C GLY A 598 25.89 -23.63 -11.20
N SER A 599 26.27 -23.54 -9.93
CA SER A 599 27.70 -23.54 -9.56
C SER A 599 28.00 -23.98 -8.13
N TYR A 600 29.16 -24.58 -7.89
CA TYR A 600 29.62 -24.99 -6.56
C TYR A 600 31.07 -24.58 -6.32
N THR A 601 31.51 -24.59 -5.06
CA THR A 601 32.87 -24.22 -4.67
C THR A 601 33.60 -25.43 -4.12
N VAL A 602 34.82 -25.67 -4.61
CA VAL A 602 35.72 -26.71 -4.12
C VAL A 602 36.78 -26.07 -3.23
N LEU A 603 36.96 -26.60 -2.02
CA LEU A 603 38.08 -26.25 -1.14
C LEU A 603 39.23 -27.21 -1.41
N SER A 604 40.37 -26.66 -1.85
CA SER A 604 41.59 -27.44 -2.11
C SER A 604 42.35 -27.69 -0.81
N ALA A 605 43.22 -28.71 -0.81
CA ALA A 605 44.04 -29.08 0.35
C ALA A 605 44.96 -27.96 0.88
N ASN A 606 45.27 -26.96 0.05
CA ASN A 606 46.04 -25.77 0.43
C ASN A 606 45.19 -24.63 1.01
N GLY A 607 43.90 -24.86 1.29
CA GLY A 607 42.98 -23.85 1.80
C GLY A 607 42.40 -22.91 0.74
N THR A 608 42.76 -23.07 -0.54
CA THR A 608 42.24 -22.22 -1.63
C THR A 608 40.90 -22.72 -2.13
N THR A 609 39.94 -21.83 -2.33
CA THR A 609 38.63 -22.14 -2.92
C THR A 609 38.61 -21.90 -4.43
N SER A 610 37.98 -22.78 -5.19
CA SER A 610 37.74 -22.60 -6.64
C SER A 610 36.28 -22.83 -6.97
N LYS A 611 35.66 -21.88 -7.69
CA LYS A 611 34.27 -21.96 -8.13
C LYS A 611 34.19 -22.71 -9.47
N ILE A 612 33.32 -23.70 -9.54
CA ILE A 612 33.03 -24.49 -10.75
C ILE A 612 31.57 -24.30 -11.16
N THR A 613 31.34 -24.03 -12.44
CA THR A 613 29.99 -23.91 -13.02
C THR A 613 29.51 -25.26 -13.55
N GLY A 614 28.20 -25.50 -13.56
CA GLY A 614 27.57 -26.74 -14.06
C GLY A 614 27.79 -27.00 -15.55
N SER A 615 28.19 -25.97 -16.29
CA SER A 615 28.63 -26.06 -17.69
C SER A 615 30.08 -26.53 -17.85
N SER A 616 30.88 -26.57 -16.78
CA SER A 616 32.29 -26.96 -16.80
C SER A 616 32.47 -28.47 -16.58
N SER A 617 33.40 -29.10 -17.30
CA SER A 617 33.84 -30.46 -16.98
C SER A 617 34.60 -30.48 -15.66
N THR A 618 34.21 -31.40 -14.76
CA THR A 618 34.91 -31.63 -13.51
C THR A 618 35.54 -33.02 -13.53
N THR A 619 36.84 -33.07 -13.33
CA THR A 619 37.55 -34.33 -13.12
C THR A 619 37.34 -34.80 -11.69
N VAL A 620 36.76 -35.99 -11.52
CA VAL A 620 36.57 -36.66 -10.24
C VAL A 620 37.54 -37.83 -10.13
N LEU A 621 38.41 -37.80 -9.13
CA LEU A 621 39.27 -38.93 -8.78
C LEU A 621 38.51 -39.87 -7.85
N SER A 622 38.24 -41.08 -8.33
CA SER A 622 37.55 -42.14 -7.59
C SER A 622 38.51 -43.28 -7.25
N ALA A 623 38.09 -44.24 -6.41
CA ALA A 623 38.85 -45.46 -6.14
C ALA A 623 39.13 -46.29 -7.42
N SER A 624 38.28 -46.16 -8.44
CA SER A 624 38.44 -46.77 -9.77
C SER A 624 39.29 -45.95 -10.75
N GLY A 625 39.88 -44.84 -10.29
CA GLY A 625 40.69 -43.94 -11.10
C GLY A 625 39.98 -42.63 -11.46
N GLN A 626 40.57 -41.91 -12.40
CA GLN A 626 40.11 -40.59 -12.83
C GLN A 626 38.90 -40.72 -13.77
N SER A 627 37.84 -39.99 -13.48
CA SER A 627 36.64 -39.88 -14.29
C SER A 627 36.32 -38.40 -14.55
N THR A 628 35.65 -38.10 -15.66
CA THR A 628 35.20 -36.73 -15.95
C THR A 628 33.69 -36.69 -15.88
N VAL A 629 33.15 -35.80 -15.06
CA VAL A 629 31.73 -35.52 -14.96
C VAL A 629 31.45 -34.21 -15.68
N GLN A 630 30.50 -34.22 -16.62
CA GLN A 630 30.01 -33.03 -17.32
C GLN A 630 28.49 -32.95 -17.20
N GLY A 631 27.98 -31.73 -16.99
CA GLY A 631 26.59 -31.40 -17.26
C GLY A 631 25.62 -31.41 -16.06
N SER A 632 24.39 -31.02 -16.39
CA SER A 632 23.22 -30.96 -15.50
C SER A 632 22.95 -32.30 -14.84
N GLY A 633 22.56 -32.26 -13.57
CA GLY A 633 22.24 -33.47 -12.79
C GLY A 633 23.45 -34.06 -12.05
N THR A 634 24.62 -33.42 -12.15
CA THR A 634 25.75 -33.70 -11.25
C THR A 634 25.32 -33.40 -9.82
N VAL A 635 25.46 -34.39 -8.93
CA VAL A 635 25.21 -34.20 -7.50
C VAL A 635 26.53 -33.91 -6.81
N VAL A 636 26.59 -32.76 -6.14
CA VAL A 636 27.70 -32.42 -5.24
C VAL A 636 27.24 -32.61 -3.81
N MET A 637 28.13 -33.13 -2.97
CA MET A 637 27.86 -33.39 -1.56
C MET A 637 28.99 -32.78 -0.72
N ASN A 638 28.63 -32.05 0.34
CA ASN A 638 29.62 -31.50 1.27
C ASN A 638 30.05 -32.54 2.34
N GLY A 639 30.99 -32.18 3.22
CA GLY A 639 31.47 -33.06 4.28
C GLY A 639 30.44 -33.43 5.36
N GLU A 640 29.29 -32.76 5.37
CA GLU A 640 28.15 -33.01 6.27
C GLU A 640 27.07 -33.86 5.60
N GLN A 641 27.34 -34.41 4.41
CA GLN A 641 26.41 -35.20 3.59
C GLN A 641 25.23 -34.41 3.01
N ASN A 642 25.28 -33.08 3.01
CA ASN A 642 24.29 -32.26 2.32
C ASN A 642 24.55 -32.32 0.81
N ALA A 643 23.61 -32.91 0.07
CA ALA A 643 23.70 -33.12 -1.36
C ALA A 643 22.80 -32.14 -2.12
N ARG A 644 23.26 -31.70 -3.29
CA ARG A 644 22.46 -30.89 -4.22
C ARG A 644 22.81 -31.20 -5.67
N SER A 645 21.83 -31.11 -6.55
CA SER A 645 22.09 -31.12 -7.99
C SER A 645 22.66 -29.78 -8.45
N ILE A 646 23.48 -29.83 -9.50
CA ILE A 646 23.92 -28.65 -10.24
C ILE A 646 23.16 -28.57 -11.55
N ASP A 647 22.51 -27.42 -11.76
CA ASP A 647 21.78 -27.12 -12.99
C ASP A 647 22.72 -26.61 -14.08
N THR A 648 22.31 -26.72 -15.34
CA THR A 648 23.04 -26.12 -16.48
C THR A 648 22.79 -24.61 -16.62
N GLY A 649 21.74 -24.08 -15.98
CA GLY A 649 21.40 -22.66 -15.99
C GLY A 649 21.88 -21.92 -14.75
N ASP A 650 22.35 -20.69 -14.93
CA ASP A 650 22.73 -19.79 -13.84
C ASP A 650 21.46 -19.17 -13.21
N GLY A 651 20.96 -19.79 -12.15
CA GLY A 651 19.82 -19.33 -11.37
C GLY A 651 20.16 -19.06 -9.90
N PHE A 652 19.34 -18.23 -9.25
CA PHE A 652 19.49 -17.87 -7.84
C PHE A 652 18.23 -18.27 -7.08
N MET A 653 18.35 -19.27 -6.21
CA MET A 653 17.30 -19.69 -5.30
C MET A 653 17.47 -18.96 -3.97
N PHE A 654 16.38 -18.47 -3.38
CA PHE A 654 16.37 -17.83 -2.08
C PHE A 654 15.62 -18.73 -1.11
N ILE A 655 16.26 -19.04 0.02
CA ILE A 655 15.69 -19.86 1.10
C ILE A 655 15.62 -18.97 2.32
N GLY A 656 14.42 -18.70 2.81
CA GLY A 656 14.23 -17.74 3.89
C GLY A 656 13.05 -18.03 4.78
N ARG A 657 12.92 -17.19 5.81
CA ARG A 657 11.85 -17.31 6.81
C ARG A 657 11.44 -15.94 7.34
N GLY A 658 10.31 -15.89 8.03
CA GLY A 658 9.69 -14.64 8.46
C GLY A 658 8.99 -13.91 7.31
N ASN A 659 8.16 -12.94 7.68
CA ASN A 659 7.40 -12.09 6.77
C ASN A 659 7.26 -10.69 7.36
N GLY A 660 7.78 -9.69 6.64
CA GLY A 660 7.85 -8.30 7.10
C GLY A 660 9.29 -7.86 7.41
N HIS A 661 9.43 -6.62 7.90
CA HIS A 661 10.73 -6.05 8.24
C HIS A 661 11.38 -6.72 9.46
N GLY A 662 10.57 -7.26 10.39
CA GLY A 662 11.05 -7.92 11.59
C GLY A 662 11.41 -7.00 12.76
N LEU A 663 11.55 -5.70 12.53
CA LEU A 663 11.74 -4.70 13.59
C LEU A 663 10.51 -4.57 14.50
N GLY A 664 10.73 -4.47 15.81
CA GLY A 664 9.66 -4.31 16.81
C GLY A 664 8.90 -5.61 17.09
N LEU A 665 7.60 -5.48 17.40
CA LEU A 665 6.75 -6.61 17.78
C LEU A 665 6.58 -7.60 16.62
N SER A 666 6.84 -8.88 16.89
CA SER A 666 6.38 -9.95 16.00
C SER A 666 4.98 -10.40 16.39
N GLN A 667 4.02 -10.36 15.46
CA GLN A 667 2.63 -10.78 15.73
C GLN A 667 2.56 -12.26 16.15
N TRP A 668 3.18 -13.16 15.38
CA TRP A 668 3.24 -14.59 15.73
C TRP A 668 4.05 -14.85 17.01
N GLY A 669 5.13 -14.11 17.23
CA GLY A 669 5.90 -14.18 18.46
C GLY A 669 5.09 -13.76 19.69
N ALA A 670 4.33 -12.67 19.60
CA ALA A 670 3.39 -12.20 20.63
C ALA A 670 2.33 -13.25 20.94
N LYS A 671 1.74 -13.89 19.91
CA LYS A 671 0.83 -15.01 20.09
C LYS A 671 1.48 -16.17 20.83
N GLY A 672 2.71 -16.54 20.46
CA GLY A 672 3.45 -17.62 21.13
C GLY A 672 3.78 -17.31 22.59
N MET A 673 4.14 -16.07 22.91
CA MET A 673 4.30 -15.64 24.31
C MET A 673 2.97 -15.67 25.07
N ALA A 674 1.88 -15.20 24.47
CA ALA A 674 0.56 -15.27 25.11
C ALA A 674 0.12 -16.73 25.35
N ASP A 675 0.37 -17.64 24.40
CA ASP A 675 0.12 -19.08 24.57
C ASP A 675 0.96 -19.68 25.73
N ALA A 676 2.15 -19.13 25.98
CA ALA A 676 3.03 -19.51 27.08
C ALA A 676 2.67 -18.85 28.42
N GLY A 677 1.61 -18.02 28.46
CA GLY A 677 1.07 -17.43 29.68
C GLY A 677 1.63 -16.04 30.04
N TYR A 678 2.40 -15.39 29.17
CA TYR A 678 2.88 -14.03 29.38
C TYR A 678 1.75 -13.00 29.20
N GLY A 679 1.73 -11.97 30.03
CA GLY A 679 0.79 -10.85 29.90
C GLY A 679 1.20 -9.88 28.80
N TYR A 680 0.26 -9.09 28.28
CA TYR A 680 0.53 -8.16 27.16
C TYR A 680 1.65 -7.15 27.46
N GLN A 681 1.79 -6.70 28.71
CA GLN A 681 2.87 -5.78 29.10
C GLN A 681 4.25 -6.45 29.04
N ASP A 682 4.34 -7.73 29.39
CA ASP A 682 5.60 -8.51 29.29
C ASP A 682 5.97 -8.71 27.83
N ILE A 683 4.97 -9.02 26.99
CA ILE A 683 5.14 -9.15 25.54
C ILE A 683 5.68 -7.83 24.96
N LEU A 684 5.08 -6.69 25.30
CA LEU A 684 5.53 -5.40 24.79
C LEU A 684 6.95 -5.05 25.26
N LYS A 685 7.25 -5.23 26.55
CA LYS A 685 8.59 -4.95 27.12
C LYS A 685 9.67 -5.90 26.59
N HIS A 686 9.30 -7.07 26.08
CA HIS A 686 10.23 -7.97 25.40
C HIS A 686 10.67 -7.41 24.04
N TYR A 687 9.73 -6.89 23.24
CA TYR A 687 10.03 -6.39 21.89
C TYR A 687 10.49 -4.92 21.85
N TYR A 688 10.07 -4.10 22.81
CA TYR A 688 10.42 -2.68 22.90
C TYR A 688 11.27 -2.42 24.15
N GLN A 689 12.50 -1.95 23.96
CA GLN A 689 13.52 -1.85 24.99
C GLN A 689 13.39 -0.56 25.82
N ASP A 690 13.54 -0.71 27.14
CA ASP A 690 13.51 0.39 28.12
C ASP A 690 12.24 1.26 28.04
N VAL A 691 11.09 0.62 27.78
CA VAL A 691 9.80 1.30 27.67
C VAL A 691 8.94 1.16 28.91
N THR A 692 8.03 2.10 29.08
CA THR A 692 6.90 2.01 30.02
C THR A 692 5.59 1.91 29.26
N ILE A 693 4.64 1.14 29.79
CA ILE A 693 3.26 1.09 29.29
C ILE A 693 2.42 1.94 30.22
N THR A 694 1.89 3.05 29.70
CA THR A 694 1.21 4.06 30.51
C THR A 694 -0.12 4.40 29.87
N LYS A 695 -1.12 4.65 30.72
CA LYS A 695 -2.41 5.19 30.30
C LYS A 695 -2.30 6.71 30.17
N GLU A 696 -2.50 7.25 28.97
CA GLU A 696 -2.59 8.70 28.72
C GLU A 696 -4.00 9.27 28.92
#